data_AF-A0A936IMQ9-F1
#
_entry.id   AF-A0A936IMQ9-F1
#
_cell.length_a   1.000
_cell.length_b   1.000
_cell.length_c   1.000
_cell.angle_alpha   90.00
_cell.angle_beta   90.00
_cell.angle_gamma   90.00
#
_symmetry.space_group_name_H-M   'P 1'
#
loop_
_entity.id
_entity.type
_entity.pdbx_description
1 polymer ?
#
loop_
_entity_poly.entity_id
_entity_poly.type
_entity_poly.pdbx_seq_one_letter_code
_entity_poly.pdbx_strand_id
1 'polypeptide(L)'
;MTRVRGSGGLTFVVALLLAGGAVAAALADPPYAYYYFDQPIWLGLDTSRVAVLSDRPDARDQLAAGLSRAAGLSAADTEHFAHDKWWAVPTEGGMRDAAAVEQLVSTLAQDGSTQFVSPVFTDARGLQLLITRQILVRFQAGVMPEQAEAAIIALTGGRILEADFAGISGLYLVESGSRSGFDVLEAANALAQLPDVLYAEPDKLQTGTTGIIPNDTFFVRLWGIHNTGQTINNQGAGLNDFDMDGPEAWDVILGSATVKVGILDLGIQQNHPDLNNEPGADFTGAGTVGGGPQTVCDNHGTAVAGCVAARFNNSLGVVGIAPECKVVSLKVGRADVCNGTYTGQDTWFAAALNYAVTNGLKVTNASLGFGQTATVTTAYQLARDAGLIHFASSGNDGQLGIGYPASLSTVCAVGALTHTGTRASYSNYGPGLMFSAPGSNVYTTDRTGSAGYSSGDYTWVDGTSFASPYAAGVAALVASRFPTLGPLQIETIMQATCMDLGPAGPDTDFGYGFVNANNAVNYVFSLPGAFSPVSPANAATAVSVIGPLTWTASSQADTYTVTIDTTPTFNSLNAQVFAGVAGTSLSLVGTPLVENTTYYWRVVASNFWGTTTASPASRSFTTFRDCDGNNVDDATELALNPALDCNGNGVLDACDLKTSYSARSVKLWPFGTGQPSPTITLYAPQDAAGTVSMTFTAVGDLNTGSEYVDVFVNATNVGRLYELNGLDCVPVTATLNVAAATWNAARGGGPVTLTLVPSPGVNPTPPGCVDAVYIQLDSLAYAAVPYSQDLNNNGIPDECDVPAGCPGDVNCDGQVTFDDIDLFVEALGYAGGVGWPYPDCPWLNADCNGDNDVTFDDIDPFVALIGTNCP
;
A
#
# COMPACT_ATOMS: atom_id res chain seq x y z
N MET A 1 -4.22 -22.66 55.56
CA MET A 1 -4.86 -22.68 56.89
C MET A 1 -4.91 -21.24 57.41
N THR A 2 -6.10 -20.80 57.90
CA THR A 2 -6.43 -19.53 58.66
C THR A 2 -6.09 -18.18 57.97
N ARG A 3 -7.01 -17.36 57.41
CA ARG A 3 -8.14 -16.54 57.97
C ARG A 3 -7.78 -15.82 59.28
N VAL A 4 -7.82 -14.48 59.40
CA VAL A 4 -9.00 -13.57 59.56
C VAL A 4 -8.58 -12.09 59.24
N ARG A 5 -9.14 -11.38 58.23
CA ARG A 5 -10.20 -10.30 58.23
C ARG A 5 -10.12 -9.29 59.42
N GLY A 6 -10.22 -7.96 59.30
CA GLY A 6 -10.52 -7.02 58.21
C GLY A 6 -11.21 -5.75 58.76
N SER A 7 -11.04 -4.61 58.08
CA SER A 7 -11.96 -3.42 57.97
C SER A 7 -11.18 -2.32 57.21
N GLY A 8 -11.40 -1.99 55.93
CA GLY A 8 -12.64 -1.60 55.21
C GLY A 8 -12.61 -0.06 55.08
N GLY A 9 -12.56 0.63 53.92
CA GLY A 9 -12.90 0.32 52.53
C GLY A 9 -14.05 1.23 52.08
N LEU A 10 -13.95 1.90 50.93
CA LEU A 10 -14.97 1.87 49.85
C LEU A 10 -14.56 2.69 48.62
N THR A 11 -14.35 1.99 47.51
CA THR A 11 -14.36 2.47 46.12
C THR A 11 -15.70 1.99 45.53
N PHE A 12 -16.44 2.84 44.82
CA PHE A 12 -17.65 2.43 44.11
C PHE A 12 -17.40 2.37 42.61
N VAL A 13 -17.64 1.19 42.04
CA VAL A 13 -17.77 0.92 40.60
C VAL A 13 -19.24 1.05 40.23
N VAL A 14 -19.54 1.69 39.10
CA VAL A 14 -20.81 1.49 38.38
C VAL A 14 -20.49 1.15 36.94
N ALA A 15 -20.94 -0.03 36.52
CA ALA A 15 -20.99 -0.47 35.13
C ALA A 15 -22.41 -0.28 34.60
N LEU A 16 -22.55 0.12 33.33
CA LEU A 16 -23.79 -0.06 32.58
C LEU A 16 -23.48 -0.49 31.14
N LEU A 17 -24.05 -1.62 30.74
CA LEU A 17 -24.09 -2.14 29.37
C LEU A 17 -25.21 -1.47 28.58
N LEU A 18 -24.93 -1.08 27.33
CA LEU A 18 -25.90 -1.10 26.22
C LEU A 18 -25.18 -1.62 24.96
N ALA A 19 -25.87 -2.50 24.25
CA ALA A 19 -25.37 -3.23 23.07
C ALA A 19 -25.89 -2.59 21.77
N GLY A 20 -25.05 -2.64 20.72
CA GLY A 20 -25.49 -2.71 19.32
C GLY A 20 -24.91 -1.68 18.36
N GLY A 21 -24.02 -2.12 17.47
CA GLY A 21 -23.88 -1.57 16.10
C GLY A 21 -22.63 -0.73 15.80
N ALA A 22 -21.84 -1.21 14.83
CA ALA A 22 -20.70 -0.58 14.14
C ALA A 22 -19.40 -0.43 14.95
N VAL A 23 -18.44 -1.31 14.62
CA VAL A 23 -17.02 -1.16 14.98
C VAL A 23 -16.45 -0.05 14.09
N ALA A 24 -16.47 1.18 14.58
CA ALA A 24 -15.49 2.18 14.16
C ALA A 24 -14.20 1.85 14.93
N ALA A 25 -13.11 1.59 14.22
CA ALA A 25 -11.78 1.58 14.83
C ALA A 25 -11.57 2.97 15.42
N ALA A 26 -11.63 3.09 16.74
CA ALA A 26 -11.32 4.32 17.45
C ALA A 26 -9.86 4.66 17.17
N LEU A 27 -9.63 5.65 16.28
CA LEU A 27 -8.43 6.45 16.37
C LEU A 27 -8.43 7.02 17.80
N ALA A 28 -7.44 6.67 18.60
CA ALA A 28 -7.29 7.30 19.91
C ALA A 28 -7.22 8.82 19.68
N ASP A 29 -8.12 9.57 20.28
CA ASP A 29 -8.07 11.03 20.26
C ASP A 29 -6.65 11.48 20.64
N PRO A 30 -6.07 12.49 19.98
CA PRO A 30 -4.71 12.94 20.30
C PRO A 30 -4.65 13.34 21.78
N PRO A 31 -3.58 13.02 22.52
CA PRO A 31 -3.58 13.13 23.99
C PRO A 31 -3.63 14.57 24.52
N TYR A 32 -3.55 15.59 23.66
CA TYR A 32 -3.50 16.99 24.03
C TYR A 32 -4.73 17.75 23.54
N ALA A 33 -5.36 18.47 24.46
CA ALA A 33 -6.44 19.41 24.17
C ALA A 33 -6.37 20.60 25.12
N TYR A 34 -6.94 21.73 24.71
CA TYR A 34 -7.37 22.78 25.63
C TYR A 34 -8.90 22.88 25.60
N TYR A 35 -9.50 23.50 26.62
CA TYR A 35 -10.95 23.62 26.71
C TYR A 35 -11.43 24.97 26.15
N TYR A 36 -12.28 24.91 25.12
CA TYR A 36 -13.13 26.03 24.71
C TYR A 36 -14.47 25.91 25.43
N PHE A 37 -14.63 26.68 26.52
CA PHE A 37 -15.67 26.42 27.51
C PHE A 37 -15.62 24.97 28.00
N ASP A 38 -16.67 24.18 27.81
CA ASP A 38 -16.72 22.76 28.21
C ASP A 38 -16.34 21.80 27.07
N GLN A 39 -15.95 22.30 25.91
CA GLN A 39 -15.64 21.49 24.73
C GLN A 39 -14.12 21.37 24.55
N PRO A 40 -13.55 20.15 24.46
CA PRO A 40 -12.14 19.98 24.17
C PRO A 40 -11.85 20.37 22.72
N ILE A 41 -10.81 21.18 22.53
CA ILE A 41 -10.21 21.46 21.23
C ILE A 41 -8.89 20.70 21.16
N TRP A 42 -8.89 19.65 20.34
CA TRP A 42 -7.77 18.74 20.15
C TRP A 42 -6.61 19.42 19.43
N LEU A 43 -5.38 19.11 19.87
CA LEU A 43 -4.13 19.66 19.35
C LEU A 43 -3.26 18.54 18.76
N GLY A 44 -2.71 18.78 17.57
CA GLY A 44 -1.60 17.98 17.06
C GLY A 44 -0.28 18.42 17.71
N LEU A 45 0.66 17.50 17.94
CA LEU A 45 2.00 17.83 18.44
C LEU A 45 3.01 17.73 17.29
N ASP A 46 3.71 18.82 16.97
CA ASP A 46 4.84 18.80 16.05
C ASP A 46 6.03 18.16 16.75
N THR A 47 6.37 16.93 16.36
CA THR A 47 7.46 16.18 16.98
C THR A 47 8.83 16.50 16.39
N SER A 48 8.91 17.37 15.39
CA SER A 48 10.16 17.75 14.73
C SER A 48 10.90 18.87 15.48
N ARG A 49 10.22 19.60 16.36
CA ARG A 49 10.75 20.82 17.00
C ARG A 49 10.05 21.18 18.31
N VAL A 50 10.72 21.97 19.14
CA VAL A 50 10.17 22.66 20.32
C VAL A 50 10.47 24.16 20.24
N ALA A 51 9.73 24.98 20.96
CA ALA A 51 9.93 26.44 20.99
C ALA A 51 10.52 26.89 22.33
N VAL A 52 11.51 27.77 22.30
CA VAL A 52 12.20 28.29 23.50
C VAL A 52 12.11 29.81 23.54
N LEU A 53 11.67 30.34 24.67
CA LEU A 53 11.63 31.78 24.93
C LEU A 53 12.90 32.22 25.69
N SER A 54 13.62 33.19 25.13
CA SER A 54 14.81 33.79 25.75
C SER A 54 14.98 35.26 25.34
N ASP A 55 15.07 36.15 26.33
CA ASP A 55 15.14 37.60 26.14
C ASP A 55 16.55 38.19 26.07
N ARG A 56 17.58 37.36 26.09
CA ARG A 56 18.96 37.82 26.19
C ARG A 56 19.59 38.08 24.81
N PRO A 57 20.49 39.08 24.69
CA PRO A 57 21.19 39.39 23.45
C PRO A 57 22.06 38.24 22.91
N ASP A 58 22.52 37.33 23.78
CA ASP A 58 23.36 36.15 23.50
C ASP A 58 22.56 34.83 23.50
N ALA A 59 21.22 34.92 23.36
CA ALA A 59 20.31 33.78 23.49
C ALA A 59 20.71 32.57 22.64
N ARG A 60 21.19 32.77 21.40
CA ARG A 60 21.57 31.65 20.50
C ARG A 60 22.75 30.84 21.04
N ASP A 61 23.76 31.49 21.61
CA ASP A 61 24.99 30.83 22.07
C ASP A 61 24.80 30.15 23.43
N GLN A 62 23.95 30.70 24.31
CA GLN A 62 23.54 30.02 25.55
C GLN A 62 22.54 28.90 25.29
N LEU A 63 21.64 29.07 24.32
CA LEU A 63 20.76 28.01 23.84
C LEU A 63 21.61 26.86 23.28
N ALA A 64 22.65 27.12 22.50
CA ALA A 64 23.63 26.11 22.09
C ALA A 64 24.27 25.37 23.27
N ALA A 65 24.67 26.12 24.30
CA ALA A 65 25.28 25.54 25.49
C ALA A 65 24.27 24.73 26.32
N GLY A 66 23.01 25.18 26.43
CA GLY A 66 21.91 24.48 27.12
C GLY A 66 21.46 23.24 26.36
N LEU A 67 21.29 23.33 25.05
CA LEU A 67 20.96 22.23 24.16
C LEU A 67 22.02 21.13 24.16
N SER A 68 23.30 21.52 24.12
CA SER A 68 24.42 20.59 24.20
C SER A 68 24.50 19.90 25.58
N ARG A 69 24.30 20.63 26.68
CA ARG A 69 24.31 20.07 28.04
C ARG A 69 23.10 19.17 28.34
N ALA A 70 21.92 19.58 27.90
CA ALA A 70 20.65 19.01 28.32
C ALA A 70 20.17 17.89 27.38
N ALA A 71 20.54 17.92 26.10
CA ALA A 71 20.01 17.00 25.10
C ALA A 71 21.01 16.57 24.01
N GLY A 72 22.28 16.98 24.08
CA GLY A 72 23.30 16.67 23.07
C GLY A 72 23.11 17.38 21.72
N LEU A 73 22.12 18.26 21.60
CA LEU A 73 21.71 18.91 20.36
C LEU A 73 22.64 20.07 19.97
N SER A 74 22.88 20.24 18.67
CA SER A 74 23.63 21.37 18.11
C SER A 74 22.71 22.58 17.82
N ALA A 75 23.18 23.79 18.11
CA ALA A 75 22.46 25.03 17.75
C ALA A 75 22.63 25.47 16.28
N ALA A 76 23.29 24.66 15.45
CA ALA A 76 23.49 24.99 14.04
C ALA A 76 22.16 25.17 13.27
N ASP A 77 21.08 24.55 13.76
CA ASP A 77 19.79 24.44 13.06
C ASP A 77 18.64 25.21 13.75
N THR A 78 18.93 26.19 14.61
CA THR A 78 17.87 26.97 15.29
C THR A 78 17.35 28.12 14.42
N GLU A 79 16.04 28.20 14.25
CA GLU A 79 15.36 29.29 13.53
C GLU A 79 14.70 30.25 14.52
N HIS A 80 14.69 31.55 14.21
CA HIS A 80 13.98 32.55 15.02
C HIS A 80 12.53 32.64 14.55
N PHE A 81 11.56 32.54 15.48
CA PHE A 81 10.17 32.81 15.13
C PHE A 81 9.98 34.32 14.92
N ALA A 82 9.17 34.72 13.94
CA ALA A 82 8.99 36.15 13.59
C ALA A 82 8.44 37.02 14.75
N HIS A 83 7.92 36.40 15.81
CA HIS A 83 7.46 37.04 17.04
C HIS A 83 8.52 36.96 18.15
N ASP A 84 8.98 38.13 18.62
CA ASP A 84 9.87 38.39 19.78
C ASP A 84 10.39 37.17 20.56
N LYS A 85 11.72 37.04 20.64
CA LYS A 85 12.46 36.23 21.66
C LYS A 85 12.18 34.72 21.67
N TRP A 86 11.34 34.20 20.78
CA TRP A 86 11.07 32.77 20.61
C TRP A 86 11.96 32.14 19.53
N TRP A 87 12.50 30.97 19.83
CA TRP A 87 13.43 30.22 18.97
C TRP A 87 12.93 28.81 18.76
N ALA A 88 12.88 28.35 17.50
CA ALA A 88 12.61 26.97 17.15
C ALA A 88 13.87 26.13 17.32
N VAL A 89 13.74 25.03 18.05
CA VAL A 89 14.81 24.07 18.29
C VAL A 89 14.40 22.74 17.67
N PRO A 90 15.13 22.24 16.65
CA PRO A 90 14.84 20.95 16.06
C PRO A 90 15.17 19.80 17.03
N THR A 91 14.39 18.74 16.97
CA THR A 91 14.69 17.48 17.64
C THR A 91 15.60 16.63 16.74
N GLU A 92 16.80 16.25 17.19
CA GLU A 92 17.75 15.45 16.39
C GLU A 92 17.09 14.23 15.70
N GLY A 93 17.43 13.99 14.43
CA GLY A 93 17.05 12.77 13.69
C GLY A 93 15.62 12.73 13.12
N GLY A 94 14.81 13.78 13.32
CA GLY A 94 13.56 13.97 12.59
C GLY A 94 12.36 13.11 13.00
N MET A 95 12.46 12.23 14.00
CA MET A 95 11.29 11.51 14.56
C MET A 95 11.51 11.16 16.03
N ARG A 96 11.16 12.08 16.95
CA ARG A 96 10.86 11.72 18.35
C ARG A 96 9.37 11.34 18.43
N ASP A 97 9.01 10.36 19.24
CA ASP A 97 7.62 10.17 19.62
C ASP A 97 7.19 11.27 20.61
N ALA A 98 5.89 11.36 20.91
CA ALA A 98 5.35 12.38 21.80
C ALA A 98 6.03 12.39 23.19
N ALA A 99 6.35 11.21 23.72
CA ALA A 99 7.01 11.06 25.02
C ALA A 99 8.43 11.65 25.01
N ALA A 100 9.18 11.46 23.92
CA ALA A 100 10.53 12.02 23.79
C ALA A 100 10.53 13.55 23.59
N VAL A 101 9.43 14.13 23.09
CA VAL A 101 9.23 15.59 23.04
C VAL A 101 8.88 16.13 24.42
N GLU A 102 7.96 15.50 25.15
CA GLU A 102 7.64 15.86 26.54
C GLU A 102 8.89 15.84 27.43
N GLN A 103 9.69 14.78 27.33
CA GLN A 103 10.94 14.67 28.07
C GLN A 103 11.92 15.78 27.70
N LEU A 104 12.02 16.15 26.41
CA LEU A 104 12.88 17.24 25.97
C LEU A 104 12.43 18.59 26.53
N VAL A 105 11.13 18.90 26.44
CA VAL A 105 10.55 20.14 27.00
C VAL A 105 10.82 20.22 28.50
N SER A 106 10.56 19.13 29.24
CA SER A 106 10.81 19.04 30.68
C SER A 106 12.29 19.25 31.02
N THR A 107 13.20 18.62 30.27
CA THR A 107 14.65 18.71 30.49
C THR A 107 15.16 20.13 30.24
N LEU A 108 14.73 20.78 29.14
CA LEU A 108 15.15 22.14 28.81
C LEU A 108 14.53 23.18 29.75
N ALA A 109 13.31 22.95 30.24
CA ALA A 109 12.67 23.80 31.24
C ALA A 109 13.41 23.77 32.59
N GLN A 110 14.05 22.64 32.93
CA GLN A 110 14.80 22.45 34.18
C GLN A 110 16.27 22.90 34.13
N ASP A 111 16.91 22.94 32.94
CA ASP A 111 18.34 23.35 32.79
C ASP A 111 18.61 24.80 33.24
N GLY A 112 17.57 25.64 33.34
CA GLY A 112 17.69 27.01 33.85
C GLY A 112 18.33 28.01 32.88
N SER A 113 18.86 27.54 31.75
CA SER A 113 19.36 28.37 30.64
C SER A 113 18.25 28.99 29.78
N THR A 114 17.04 28.44 29.84
CA THR A 114 15.86 28.92 29.12
C THR A 114 14.90 29.63 30.08
N GLN A 115 14.18 30.65 29.61
CA GLN A 115 13.14 31.28 30.42
C GLN A 115 11.86 30.47 30.43
N PHE A 116 11.52 29.88 29.28
CA PHE A 116 10.34 29.05 29.08
C PHE A 116 10.55 28.17 27.85
N VAL A 117 9.98 26.97 27.86
CA VAL A 117 10.02 26.02 26.75
C VAL A 117 8.60 25.55 26.48
N SER A 118 8.12 25.77 25.26
CA SER A 118 6.82 25.33 24.80
C SER A 118 6.95 24.16 23.84
N PRO A 119 6.06 23.16 23.91
CA PRO A 119 5.79 22.32 22.74
C PRO A 119 5.28 23.18 21.58
N VAL A 120 5.54 22.75 20.35
CA VAL A 120 4.88 23.30 19.16
C VAL A 120 3.67 22.45 18.86
N PHE A 121 2.48 22.99 19.12
CA PHE A 121 1.23 22.35 18.74
C PHE A 121 0.78 22.81 17.36
N THR A 122 -0.14 22.07 16.75
CA THR A 122 -0.87 22.47 15.56
C THR A 122 -2.37 22.41 15.81
N ASP A 123 -3.11 23.38 15.28
CA ASP A 123 -4.57 23.32 15.26
C ASP A 123 -5.08 22.34 14.19
N ALA A 124 -6.40 22.22 14.05
CA ALA A 124 -7.04 21.34 13.07
C ALA A 124 -6.68 21.70 11.60
N ARG A 125 -6.16 22.90 11.33
CA ARG A 125 -5.70 23.36 10.01
C ARG A 125 -4.21 23.12 9.81
N GLY A 126 -3.51 22.56 10.80
CA GLY A 126 -2.06 22.38 10.76
C GLY A 126 -1.27 23.66 11.09
N LEU A 127 -1.92 24.74 11.50
CA LEU A 127 -1.26 26.00 11.85
C LEU A 127 -0.63 25.89 13.23
N GLN A 128 0.57 26.45 13.37
CA GLN A 128 1.35 26.35 14.60
C GLN A 128 0.76 27.18 15.73
N LEU A 129 0.82 26.58 16.92
CA LEU A 129 0.36 27.15 18.17
C LEU A 129 1.41 26.91 19.25
N LEU A 130 1.85 27.98 19.90
CA LEU A 130 2.80 27.91 21.02
C LEU A 130 2.07 28.30 22.31
N ILE A 131 2.14 27.43 23.32
CA ILE A 131 1.66 27.75 24.67
C ILE A 131 2.62 28.77 25.28
N THR A 132 2.10 29.89 25.75
CA THR A 132 2.92 30.86 26.48
C THR A 132 3.04 30.47 27.95
N ARG A 133 3.77 31.25 28.74
CA ARG A 133 3.83 31.06 30.20
C ARG A 133 2.56 31.51 30.92
N GLN A 134 1.56 31.97 30.19
CA GLN A 134 0.37 32.63 30.75
C GLN A 134 -0.89 31.76 30.58
N ILE A 135 -1.83 31.96 31.49
CA ILE A 135 -3.14 31.31 31.52
C ILE A 135 -4.19 32.40 31.65
N LEU A 136 -5.27 32.27 30.88
CA LEU A 136 -6.47 33.07 30.99
C LEU A 136 -7.52 32.23 31.71
N VAL A 137 -8.05 32.72 32.83
CA VAL A 137 -9.11 32.03 33.58
C VAL A 137 -10.19 32.99 34.00
N ARG A 138 -11.44 32.66 33.65
CA ARG A 138 -12.61 33.45 34.02
C ARG A 138 -13.50 32.68 34.97
N PHE A 139 -13.85 33.29 36.09
CA PHE A 139 -14.76 32.72 37.07
C PHE A 139 -16.21 33.12 36.81
N GLN A 140 -17.14 32.30 37.31
CA GLN A 140 -18.57 32.62 37.28
C GLN A 140 -18.89 33.86 38.11
N ALA A 141 -19.96 34.56 37.75
CA ALA A 141 -20.40 35.74 38.48
C ALA A 141 -20.78 35.38 39.94
N GLY A 142 -20.21 36.10 40.90
CA GLY A 142 -20.47 35.90 42.33
C GLY A 142 -19.41 35.10 43.08
N VAL A 143 -18.41 34.53 42.39
CA VAL A 143 -17.21 33.97 43.04
C VAL A 143 -16.41 35.11 43.69
N MET A 144 -16.07 34.95 44.97
CA MET A 144 -15.31 35.97 45.70
C MET A 144 -13.85 36.00 45.18
N PRO A 145 -13.22 37.18 45.00
CA PRO A 145 -11.84 37.27 44.53
C PRO A 145 -10.87 36.39 45.32
N GLU A 146 -10.94 36.38 46.65
CA GLU A 146 -10.08 35.54 47.50
C GLU A 146 -10.17 34.04 47.18
N GLN A 147 -11.36 33.55 46.78
CA GLN A 147 -11.56 32.15 46.39
C GLN A 147 -10.97 31.87 45.00
N ALA A 148 -11.21 32.77 44.05
CA ALA A 148 -10.66 32.68 42.70
C ALA A 148 -9.12 32.70 42.74
N GLU A 149 -8.54 33.66 43.46
CA GLU A 149 -7.09 33.83 43.58
C GLU A 149 -6.44 32.61 44.27
N ALA A 150 -7.07 32.05 45.30
CA ALA A 150 -6.58 30.84 45.96
C ALA A 150 -6.57 29.62 45.03
N ALA A 151 -7.62 29.43 44.22
CA ALA A 151 -7.68 28.35 43.24
C ALA A 151 -6.62 28.50 42.14
N ILE A 152 -6.43 29.72 41.64
CA ILE A 152 -5.39 30.05 40.65
C ILE A 152 -3.99 29.70 41.19
N ILE A 153 -3.65 30.18 42.39
CA ILE A 153 -2.31 29.97 42.96
C ILE A 153 -2.08 28.47 43.23
N ALA A 154 -3.11 27.77 43.72
CA ALA A 154 -3.01 26.34 44.02
C ALA A 154 -2.74 25.47 42.78
N LEU A 155 -3.38 25.77 41.64
CA LEU A 155 -3.27 24.95 40.43
C LEU A 155 -2.14 25.37 39.49
N THR A 156 -1.77 26.65 39.48
CA THR A 156 -0.74 27.15 38.56
C THR A 156 0.64 27.24 39.20
N GLY A 157 0.72 27.24 40.54
CA GLY A 157 1.95 27.54 41.29
C GLY A 157 2.55 28.92 40.99
N GLY A 158 1.80 29.77 40.28
CA GLY A 158 2.25 30.99 39.67
C GLY A 158 1.76 32.24 40.39
N ARG A 159 1.69 33.35 39.64
CA ARG A 159 1.23 34.64 40.14
C ARG A 159 0.20 35.27 39.21
N ILE A 160 -0.74 35.99 39.79
CA ILE A 160 -1.72 36.77 39.05
C ILE A 160 -1.03 38.04 38.53
N LEU A 161 -1.14 38.27 37.22
CA LEU A 161 -0.63 39.47 36.57
C LEU A 161 -1.66 40.60 36.61
N GLU A 162 -2.90 40.28 36.28
CA GLU A 162 -3.99 41.24 36.18
C GLU A 162 -5.33 40.55 36.49
N ALA A 163 -6.16 41.20 37.30
CA ALA A 163 -7.55 40.84 37.50
C ALA A 163 -8.44 41.76 36.65
N ASP A 164 -9.59 41.25 36.22
CA ASP A 164 -10.48 41.89 35.25
C ASP A 164 -9.77 42.27 33.94
N PHE A 165 -8.87 41.39 33.47
CA PHE A 165 -8.04 41.60 32.28
C PHE A 165 -8.89 41.97 31.06
N ALA A 166 -8.37 42.89 30.23
CA ALA A 166 -9.06 43.45 29.06
C ALA A 166 -10.43 44.10 29.37
N GLY A 167 -10.68 44.46 30.63
CA GLY A 167 -11.96 45.01 31.08
C GLY A 167 -13.08 43.96 31.22
N ILE A 168 -12.73 42.67 31.19
CA ILE A 168 -13.69 41.57 31.32
C ILE A 168 -13.78 41.16 32.79
N SER A 169 -14.93 41.44 33.42
CA SER A 169 -15.12 41.11 34.83
C SER A 169 -14.98 39.61 35.11
N GLY A 170 -14.17 39.29 36.12
CA GLY A 170 -13.88 37.94 36.58
C GLY A 170 -12.81 37.20 35.77
N LEU A 171 -12.22 37.83 34.74
CA LEU A 171 -11.12 37.27 33.96
C LEU A 171 -9.76 37.64 34.59
N TYR A 172 -8.94 36.63 34.84
CA TYR A 172 -7.60 36.79 35.36
C TYR A 172 -6.58 36.41 34.29
N LEU A 173 -5.56 37.26 34.12
CA LEU A 173 -4.33 36.92 33.42
C LEU A 173 -3.32 36.42 34.46
N VAL A 174 -2.86 35.20 34.30
CA VAL A 174 -2.00 34.50 35.26
C VAL A 174 -0.69 34.13 34.59
N GLU A 175 0.45 34.33 35.25
CA GLU A 175 1.73 33.76 34.85
C GLU A 175 1.97 32.47 35.65
N SER A 176 2.14 31.35 34.95
CA SER A 176 2.39 30.05 35.57
C SER A 176 3.75 30.02 36.28
N GLY A 177 3.82 29.22 37.36
CA GLY A 177 5.09 28.93 38.04
C GLY A 177 5.98 27.96 37.27
N SER A 178 5.44 27.24 36.28
CA SER A 178 6.20 26.31 35.45
C SER A 178 6.89 27.01 34.27
N ARG A 179 8.03 26.43 33.84
CA ARG A 179 8.73 26.79 32.61
C ARG A 179 8.41 25.87 31.42
N SER A 180 7.54 24.89 31.62
CA SER A 180 7.12 23.89 30.63
C SER A 180 5.73 24.23 30.10
N GLY A 181 5.57 24.35 28.78
CA GLY A 181 4.28 24.59 28.15
C GLY A 181 3.29 23.42 28.30
N PHE A 182 3.77 22.19 28.51
CA PHE A 182 2.90 21.06 28.85
C PHE A 182 2.24 21.27 30.22
N ASP A 183 3.01 21.67 31.23
CA ASP A 183 2.49 21.93 32.58
C ASP A 183 1.53 23.12 32.60
N VAL A 184 1.78 24.15 31.77
CA VAL A 184 0.86 25.28 31.62
C VAL A 184 -0.47 24.83 31.02
N LEU A 185 -0.44 24.00 29.98
CA LEU A 185 -1.64 23.42 29.37
C LEU A 185 -2.41 22.57 30.40
N GLU A 186 -1.71 21.74 31.16
CA GLU A 186 -2.32 20.90 32.21
C GLU A 186 -2.97 21.75 33.32
N ALA A 187 -2.27 22.77 33.81
CA ALA A 187 -2.79 23.68 34.84
C ALA A 187 -4.02 24.46 34.35
N ALA A 188 -4.03 24.91 33.09
CA ALA A 188 -5.19 25.55 32.48
C ALA A 188 -6.38 24.59 32.37
N ASN A 189 -6.14 23.35 31.93
CA ASN A 189 -7.17 22.32 31.86
C ASN A 189 -7.73 21.98 33.24
N ALA A 190 -6.88 21.87 34.27
CA ALA A 190 -7.32 21.63 35.65
C ALA A 190 -8.20 22.78 36.18
N LEU A 191 -7.86 24.03 35.86
CA LEU A 191 -8.70 25.19 36.17
C LEU A 191 -10.05 25.12 35.43
N ALA A 192 -10.07 24.71 34.16
CA ALA A 192 -11.28 24.62 33.36
C ALA A 192 -12.29 23.60 33.91
N GLN A 193 -11.82 22.59 34.65
CA GLN A 193 -12.66 21.58 35.28
C GLN A 193 -13.26 22.01 36.64
N LEU A 194 -12.92 23.20 37.15
CA LEU A 194 -13.50 23.69 38.41
C LEU A 194 -14.94 24.16 38.20
N PRO A 195 -15.87 23.82 39.11
CA PRO A 195 -17.29 24.18 38.96
C PRO A 195 -17.54 25.70 39.02
N ASP A 196 -16.63 26.46 39.63
CA ASP A 196 -16.72 27.91 39.77
C ASP A 196 -16.06 28.67 38.60
N VAL A 197 -15.41 27.96 37.69
CA VAL A 197 -14.75 28.52 36.50
C VAL A 197 -15.71 28.45 35.32
N LEU A 198 -15.80 29.55 34.57
CA LEU A 198 -16.58 29.64 33.34
C LEU A 198 -15.79 29.15 32.12
N TYR A 199 -14.50 29.47 32.08
CA TYR A 199 -13.52 28.88 31.18
C TYR A 199 -12.11 29.14 31.72
N ALA A 200 -11.18 28.24 31.41
CA ALA A 200 -9.76 28.48 31.55
C ALA A 200 -9.01 27.88 30.37
N GLU A 201 -8.04 28.61 29.85
CA GLU A 201 -7.24 28.17 28.73
C GLU A 201 -5.82 28.76 28.83
N PRO A 202 -4.81 28.09 28.27
CA PRO A 202 -3.51 28.71 28.12
C PRO A 202 -3.62 29.93 27.18
N ASP A 203 -2.81 30.94 27.44
CA ASP A 203 -2.52 31.98 26.46
C ASP A 203 -1.57 31.41 25.39
N LYS A 204 -1.78 31.81 24.14
CA LYS A 204 -1.23 31.11 22.98
C LYS A 204 -0.73 32.11 21.94
N LEU A 205 0.50 31.90 21.45
CA LEU A 205 0.91 32.51 20.18
C LEU A 205 0.35 31.66 19.05
N GLN A 206 -0.43 32.29 18.17
CA GLN A 206 -1.08 31.64 17.04
C GLN A 206 -0.46 32.18 15.76
N THR A 207 -0.11 31.29 14.83
CA THR A 207 0.20 31.69 13.47
C THR A 207 -1.10 31.75 12.67
N GLY A 208 -1.32 32.87 11.97
CA GLY A 208 -2.32 32.95 10.90
C GLY A 208 -1.61 32.99 9.56
N THR A 209 -2.22 32.40 8.54
CA THR A 209 -1.87 32.73 7.15
C THR A 209 -2.83 33.79 6.66
N THR A 210 -2.34 34.75 5.89
CA THR A 210 -3.18 35.57 5.02
C THR A 210 -3.04 34.93 3.65
N GLY A 211 -4.09 34.25 3.16
CA GLY A 211 -4.06 33.57 1.87
C GLY A 211 -3.45 34.44 0.79
N ILE A 212 -2.58 33.89 -0.05
CA ILE A 212 -1.97 34.66 -1.14
C ILE A 212 -3.09 35.20 -2.05
N ILE A 213 -3.32 36.51 -1.98
CA ILE A 213 -4.25 37.20 -2.87
C ILE A 213 -3.53 37.53 -4.18
N PRO A 214 -4.01 37.02 -5.32
CA PRO A 214 -3.40 37.30 -6.61
C PRO A 214 -3.56 38.76 -7.04
N ASN A 215 -2.62 39.25 -7.85
CA ASN A 215 -2.62 40.61 -8.42
C ASN A 215 -3.51 40.75 -9.67
N ASP A 216 -4.26 39.69 -10.00
CA ASP A 216 -5.15 39.58 -11.16
C ASP A 216 -6.34 40.56 -11.06
N THR A 217 -6.55 41.33 -12.12
CA THR A 217 -7.35 42.57 -12.09
C THR A 217 -8.83 42.37 -11.77
N PHE A 218 -9.35 41.16 -12.00
CA PHE A 218 -10.74 40.78 -11.75
C PHE A 218 -10.87 39.73 -10.64
N PHE A 219 -9.84 39.48 -9.84
CA PHE A 219 -9.89 38.51 -8.73
C PHE A 219 -11.07 38.76 -7.78
N VAL A 220 -11.38 40.03 -7.49
CA VAL A 220 -12.53 40.43 -6.64
C VAL A 220 -13.89 39.90 -7.15
N ARG A 221 -14.01 39.51 -8.42
CA ARG A 221 -15.24 38.98 -9.02
C ARG A 221 -15.39 37.47 -8.84
N LEU A 222 -14.33 36.77 -8.44
CA LEU A 222 -14.25 35.30 -8.45
C LEU A 222 -14.82 34.71 -7.16
N TRP A 223 -16.13 34.87 -6.94
CA TRP A 223 -16.79 34.38 -5.73
C TRP A 223 -16.54 32.91 -5.47
N GLY A 224 -16.51 32.07 -6.51
CA GLY A 224 -16.31 30.64 -6.36
C GLY A 224 -14.92 30.26 -5.84
N ILE A 225 -13.95 31.17 -5.94
CA ILE A 225 -12.58 31.00 -5.44
C ILE A 225 -12.40 31.73 -4.11
N HIS A 226 -12.98 32.93 -3.98
CA HIS A 226 -12.91 33.77 -2.79
C HIS A 226 -14.15 34.68 -2.67
N ASN A 227 -15.04 34.34 -1.75
CA ASN A 227 -16.31 34.97 -1.47
C ASN A 227 -16.23 35.79 -0.18
N THR A 228 -16.06 37.09 -0.35
CA THR A 228 -15.96 38.06 0.75
C THR A 228 -17.31 38.69 1.09
N GLY A 229 -18.41 38.11 0.61
CA GLY A 229 -19.73 38.73 0.62
C GLY A 229 -19.87 39.87 -0.39
N GLN A 230 -19.05 39.86 -1.45
CA GLN A 230 -19.04 40.89 -2.47
C GLN A 230 -20.29 40.82 -3.37
N THR A 231 -20.67 41.94 -3.99
CA THR A 231 -21.78 41.95 -4.95
C THR A 231 -21.39 41.27 -6.26
N ILE A 232 -22.13 40.23 -6.67
CA ILE A 232 -21.85 39.42 -7.87
C ILE A 232 -22.75 39.83 -9.03
N ASN A 233 -22.16 40.30 -10.13
CA ASN A 233 -22.86 40.62 -11.38
C ASN A 233 -24.16 41.46 -11.21
N ASN A 234 -24.20 42.36 -10.23
CA ASN A 234 -25.39 43.12 -9.82
C ASN A 234 -26.60 42.28 -9.35
N GLN A 235 -26.41 41.00 -8.99
CA GLN A 235 -27.46 40.06 -8.58
C GLN A 235 -27.57 39.85 -7.07
N GLY A 236 -26.74 40.52 -6.26
CA GLY A 236 -26.77 40.44 -4.80
C GLY A 236 -25.40 40.15 -4.22
N ALA A 237 -25.31 40.18 -2.89
CA ALA A 237 -24.10 39.83 -2.16
C ALA A 237 -23.91 38.30 -2.12
N GLY A 238 -22.67 37.85 -2.30
CA GLY A 238 -22.25 36.49 -1.97
C GLY A 238 -22.53 36.14 -0.50
N LEU A 239 -22.67 34.84 -0.22
CA LEU A 239 -22.57 34.35 1.15
C LEU A 239 -21.09 34.34 1.54
N ASN A 240 -20.69 35.18 2.49
CA ASN A 240 -19.30 35.27 2.94
C ASN A 240 -18.77 33.89 3.34
N ASP A 241 -17.55 33.57 2.91
CA ASP A 241 -16.86 32.29 3.17
C ASP A 241 -17.53 31.07 2.49
N PHE A 242 -18.48 31.30 1.59
CA PHE A 242 -19.05 30.25 0.74
C PHE A 242 -18.30 30.20 -0.60
N ASP A 243 -17.14 29.56 -0.58
CA ASP A 243 -16.26 29.36 -1.73
C ASP A 243 -15.43 28.06 -1.60
N MET A 244 -14.41 27.89 -2.45
CA MET A 244 -13.54 26.71 -2.46
C MET A 244 -12.25 26.90 -1.64
N ASP A 245 -12.08 27.98 -0.89
CA ASP A 245 -10.88 28.37 -0.15
C ASP A 245 -9.62 28.41 -1.05
N GLY A 246 -9.73 29.10 -2.19
CA GLY A 246 -8.64 29.20 -3.17
C GLY A 246 -7.36 29.80 -2.60
N PRO A 247 -7.40 31.03 -2.03
CA PRO A 247 -6.23 31.67 -1.43
C PRO A 247 -5.50 30.82 -0.39
N GLU A 248 -6.25 30.11 0.45
CA GLU A 248 -5.73 29.24 1.49
C GLU A 248 -5.07 27.99 0.88
N ALA A 249 -5.67 27.39 -0.15
CA ALA A 249 -5.04 26.29 -0.88
C ALA A 249 -3.72 26.70 -1.54
N TRP A 250 -3.65 27.92 -2.06
CA TRP A 250 -2.47 28.46 -2.74
C TRP A 250 -1.30 28.79 -1.82
N ASP A 251 -1.55 28.97 -0.51
CA ASP A 251 -0.48 29.00 0.50
C ASP A 251 0.26 27.66 0.59
N VAL A 252 -0.41 26.56 0.24
CA VAL A 252 0.16 25.21 0.22
C VAL A 252 0.71 24.87 -1.16
N ILE A 253 -0.08 25.05 -2.22
CA ILE A 253 0.28 24.68 -3.59
C ILE A 253 -0.57 25.43 -4.65
N LEU A 254 0.10 25.96 -5.68
CA LEU A 254 -0.54 26.59 -6.85
C LEU A 254 -0.87 25.60 -7.98
N GLY A 255 -0.47 24.34 -7.83
CA GLY A 255 -0.47 23.31 -8.86
C GLY A 255 0.94 22.94 -9.30
N SER A 256 1.05 22.17 -10.38
CA SER A 256 2.33 21.78 -10.97
C SER A 256 2.22 21.75 -12.48
N ALA A 257 3.22 22.32 -13.17
CA ALA A 257 3.29 22.28 -14.64
C ALA A 257 3.40 20.85 -15.20
N THR A 258 3.72 19.84 -14.39
CA THR A 258 3.72 18.42 -14.79
C THR A 258 2.33 17.79 -14.79
N VAL A 259 1.36 18.40 -14.10
CA VAL A 259 -0.03 17.96 -14.05
C VAL A 259 -0.82 18.65 -15.16
N LYS A 260 -1.35 17.83 -16.07
CA LYS A 260 -2.10 18.30 -17.24
C LYS A 260 -3.58 17.91 -17.14
N VAL A 261 -4.45 18.88 -17.39
CA VAL A 261 -5.90 18.76 -17.40
C VAL A 261 -6.40 18.83 -18.84
N GLY A 262 -6.89 17.70 -19.36
CA GLY A 262 -7.47 17.61 -20.71
C GLY A 262 -8.90 18.14 -20.74
N ILE A 263 -9.16 19.14 -21.57
CA ILE A 263 -10.49 19.74 -21.72
C ILE A 263 -11.15 19.20 -22.99
N LEU A 264 -12.09 18.27 -22.82
CA LEU A 264 -12.89 17.68 -23.90
C LEU A 264 -14.02 18.63 -24.27
N ASP A 265 -13.76 19.52 -25.23
CA ASP A 265 -14.66 20.63 -25.55
C ASP A 265 -14.61 21.05 -27.04
N LEU A 266 -15.10 22.25 -27.35
CA LEU A 266 -15.13 22.87 -28.68
C LEU A 266 -13.79 23.50 -29.07
N GLY A 267 -12.76 23.38 -28.23
CA GLY A 267 -11.43 23.92 -28.44
C GLY A 267 -11.11 25.12 -27.56
N ILE A 268 -9.82 25.28 -27.25
CA ILE A 268 -9.27 26.37 -26.43
C ILE A 268 -8.51 27.34 -27.33
N GLN A 269 -8.66 28.64 -27.14
CA GLN A 269 -7.79 29.62 -27.81
C GLN A 269 -6.33 29.44 -27.35
N GLN A 270 -5.49 28.95 -28.26
CA GLN A 270 -4.14 28.49 -27.93
C GLN A 270 -3.19 29.60 -27.45
N ASN A 271 -3.44 30.84 -27.87
CA ASN A 271 -2.61 32.01 -27.56
C ASN A 271 -3.30 33.00 -26.61
N HIS A 272 -4.28 32.55 -25.83
CA HIS A 272 -4.93 33.42 -24.83
C HIS A 272 -3.89 33.91 -23.80
N PRO A 273 -3.75 35.23 -23.56
CA PRO A 273 -2.67 35.76 -22.71
C PRO A 273 -2.78 35.31 -21.26
N ASP A 274 -4.00 35.03 -20.81
CA ASP A 274 -4.29 34.67 -19.42
C ASP A 274 -4.35 33.16 -19.16
N LEU A 275 -4.12 32.29 -20.16
CA LEU A 275 -4.22 30.84 -19.95
C LEU A 275 -2.86 30.17 -19.84
N ASN A 276 -2.73 29.25 -18.88
CA ASN A 276 -1.60 28.34 -18.78
C ASN A 276 -1.81 27.12 -19.68
N ASN A 277 -1.91 27.38 -20.99
CA ASN A 277 -2.28 26.38 -21.99
C ASN A 277 -1.06 25.63 -22.55
N GLU A 278 -1.22 24.33 -22.79
CA GLU A 278 -0.32 23.48 -23.56
C GLU A 278 -1.05 22.99 -24.83
N PRO A 279 -0.42 23.03 -26.01
CA PRO A 279 -1.06 22.58 -27.24
C PRO A 279 -1.54 21.14 -27.15
N GLY A 280 -2.82 20.92 -27.45
CA GLY A 280 -3.42 19.60 -27.52
C GLY A 280 -3.64 19.16 -28.96
N ALA A 281 -4.80 18.55 -29.23
CA ALA A 281 -5.10 17.96 -30.52
C ALA A 281 -6.55 18.21 -30.96
N ASP A 282 -6.74 18.17 -32.28
CA ASP A 282 -8.03 18.26 -32.95
C ASP A 282 -8.47 16.88 -33.44
N PHE A 283 -9.56 16.36 -32.86
CA PHE A 283 -10.11 15.06 -33.24
C PHE A 283 -11.25 15.18 -34.24
N THR A 284 -11.72 16.40 -34.53
CA THR A 284 -12.86 16.66 -35.43
C THR A 284 -12.50 16.53 -36.91
N GLY A 285 -11.21 16.46 -37.23
CA GLY A 285 -10.69 16.48 -38.59
C GLY A 285 -10.68 17.88 -39.23
N ALA A 286 -10.97 18.94 -38.47
CA ALA A 286 -10.93 20.32 -38.95
C ALA A 286 -9.51 20.85 -39.18
N GLY A 287 -8.49 20.20 -38.61
CA GLY A 287 -7.09 20.56 -38.79
C GLY A 287 -6.68 21.81 -38.00
N THR A 288 -7.37 22.11 -36.90
CA THR A 288 -7.04 23.24 -36.03
C THR A 288 -5.73 22.97 -35.27
N VAL A 289 -4.87 24.00 -35.22
CA VAL A 289 -3.58 23.90 -34.52
C VAL A 289 -3.83 23.77 -33.02
N GLY A 290 -3.25 22.72 -32.40
CA GLY A 290 -3.32 22.50 -30.96
C GLY A 290 -4.74 22.24 -30.41
N GLY A 291 -5.72 21.94 -31.27
CA GLY A 291 -7.13 21.82 -30.88
C GLY A 291 -7.82 23.18 -30.63
N GLY A 292 -7.47 24.22 -31.39
CA GLY A 292 -8.07 25.55 -31.28
C GLY A 292 -9.52 25.65 -31.78
N PRO A 293 -10.23 26.76 -31.49
CA PRO A 293 -11.57 27.00 -32.00
C PRO A 293 -11.59 27.08 -33.53
N GLN A 294 -12.61 26.50 -34.15
CA GLN A 294 -12.80 26.47 -35.61
C GLN A 294 -13.81 27.52 -36.06
N THR A 295 -14.93 27.66 -35.35
CA THR A 295 -16.03 28.55 -35.72
C THR A 295 -16.07 29.81 -34.84
N VAL A 296 -16.93 30.76 -35.20
CA VAL A 296 -17.24 31.92 -34.35
C VAL A 296 -18.04 31.56 -33.10
N CYS A 297 -18.57 30.35 -33.02
CA CYS A 297 -19.38 29.87 -31.89
C CYS A 297 -18.62 28.90 -30.98
N ASP A 298 -17.40 28.50 -31.33
CA ASP A 298 -16.50 27.66 -30.51
C ASP A 298 -15.89 28.47 -29.33
N ASN A 299 -16.73 29.11 -28.52
CA ASN A 299 -16.28 30.01 -27.44
C ASN A 299 -16.16 29.30 -26.08
N HIS A 300 -16.87 28.18 -25.93
CA HIS A 300 -17.07 27.49 -24.67
C HIS A 300 -15.77 26.97 -24.02
N GLY A 301 -14.93 26.24 -24.77
CA GLY A 301 -13.73 25.61 -24.22
C GLY A 301 -12.70 26.59 -23.65
N THR A 302 -12.61 27.81 -24.20
CA THR A 302 -11.71 28.85 -23.65
C THR A 302 -12.19 29.34 -22.28
N ALA A 303 -13.51 29.47 -22.09
CA ALA A 303 -14.09 29.84 -20.80
C ALA A 303 -13.98 28.72 -19.75
N VAL A 304 -14.18 27.46 -20.18
CA VAL A 304 -13.97 26.28 -19.33
C VAL A 304 -12.52 26.17 -18.85
N ALA A 305 -11.55 26.41 -19.73
CA ALA A 305 -10.13 26.37 -19.42
C ALA A 305 -9.71 27.41 -18.37
N GLY A 306 -10.34 28.60 -18.37
CA GLY A 306 -10.06 29.67 -17.41
C GLY A 306 -10.38 29.30 -15.97
N CYS A 307 -11.46 28.53 -15.75
CA CYS A 307 -11.83 28.05 -14.41
C CYS A 307 -10.73 27.15 -13.80
N VAL A 308 -10.00 26.41 -14.65
CA VAL A 308 -8.93 25.50 -14.20
C VAL A 308 -7.61 26.23 -14.05
N ALA A 309 -7.11 26.87 -15.11
CA ALA A 309 -5.72 27.34 -15.17
C ALA A 309 -5.55 28.70 -15.88
N ALA A 310 -6.45 29.66 -15.61
CA ALA A 310 -6.06 31.05 -15.79
C ALA A 310 -4.87 31.40 -14.87
N ARG A 311 -3.93 32.19 -15.38
CA ARG A 311 -2.59 32.32 -14.80
C ARG A 311 -2.64 33.07 -13.47
N PHE A 312 -1.72 32.71 -12.58
CA PHE A 312 -1.54 33.41 -11.31
C PHE A 312 -0.65 34.63 -11.49
N ASN A 313 -1.02 35.76 -10.89
CA ASN A 313 -0.14 36.92 -10.69
C ASN A 313 0.44 37.54 -11.98
N ASN A 314 -0.29 37.46 -13.10
CA ASN A 314 0.17 38.02 -14.38
C ASN A 314 -0.34 39.47 -14.62
N SER A 315 -1.04 40.05 -13.64
CA SER A 315 -1.66 41.38 -13.71
C SER A 315 -2.72 41.54 -14.80
N LEU A 316 -3.32 40.45 -15.25
CA LEU A 316 -4.45 40.43 -16.17
C LEU A 316 -5.68 39.88 -15.45
N GLY A 317 -6.84 40.03 -16.07
CA GLY A 317 -7.88 39.01 -16.00
C GLY A 317 -8.23 38.39 -14.65
N VAL A 318 -8.32 37.06 -14.71
CA VAL A 318 -8.84 36.15 -13.69
C VAL A 318 -7.77 35.11 -13.38
N VAL A 319 -8.03 34.27 -12.39
CA VAL A 319 -7.14 33.17 -12.01
C VAL A 319 -7.95 31.88 -11.92
N GLY A 320 -7.36 30.77 -12.38
CA GLY A 320 -7.96 29.44 -12.27
C GLY A 320 -7.70 28.85 -10.90
N ILE A 321 -8.45 27.82 -10.49
CA ILE A 321 -8.23 27.18 -9.18
C ILE A 321 -6.88 26.46 -9.09
N ALA A 322 -6.34 25.96 -10.21
CA ALA A 322 -5.05 25.28 -10.33
C ALA A 322 -4.12 26.00 -11.33
N PRO A 323 -3.69 27.24 -11.03
CA PRO A 323 -3.12 28.14 -12.03
C PRO A 323 -1.74 27.71 -12.57
N GLU A 324 -0.97 26.90 -11.84
CA GLU A 324 0.32 26.38 -12.32
C GLU A 324 0.20 25.06 -13.11
N CYS A 325 -0.95 24.40 -13.06
CA CYS A 325 -1.25 23.25 -13.92
C CYS A 325 -1.42 23.67 -15.39
N LYS A 326 -1.29 22.71 -16.31
CA LYS A 326 -1.53 22.96 -17.74
C LYS A 326 -2.92 22.51 -18.13
N VAL A 327 -3.63 23.35 -18.89
CA VAL A 327 -4.82 22.91 -19.64
C VAL A 327 -4.40 22.47 -21.05
N VAL A 328 -4.94 21.34 -21.51
CA VAL A 328 -4.67 20.76 -22.82
C VAL A 328 -5.99 20.67 -23.59
N SER A 329 -6.04 21.27 -24.78
CA SER A 329 -7.26 21.24 -25.59
C SER A 329 -7.47 19.88 -26.25
N LEU A 330 -8.54 19.18 -25.89
CA LEU A 330 -8.97 17.96 -26.56
C LEU A 330 -10.23 18.29 -27.36
N LYS A 331 -10.07 18.84 -28.56
CA LYS A 331 -11.21 19.32 -29.35
C LYS A 331 -11.99 18.13 -29.92
N VAL A 332 -13.19 17.92 -29.37
CA VAL A 332 -14.09 16.80 -29.66
C VAL A 332 -15.46 17.27 -30.17
N GLY A 333 -15.63 18.57 -30.40
CA GLY A 333 -16.85 19.11 -30.98
C GLY A 333 -16.65 20.42 -31.72
N ARG A 334 -17.71 20.84 -32.41
CA ARG A 334 -17.83 22.17 -33.02
C ARG A 334 -19.24 22.71 -32.85
N ALA A 335 -19.38 24.02 -32.67
CA ALA A 335 -20.66 24.71 -32.70
C ALA A 335 -20.80 25.47 -34.02
N ASP A 336 -21.75 25.07 -34.86
CA ASP A 336 -22.04 25.76 -36.12
C ASP A 336 -23.04 26.93 -35.93
N VAL A 337 -23.76 26.95 -34.81
CA VAL A 337 -24.73 27.99 -34.42
C VAL A 337 -24.50 28.41 -32.97
N CYS A 338 -24.51 29.71 -32.71
CA CYS A 338 -24.21 30.30 -31.40
C CYS A 338 -25.43 30.25 -30.46
N ASN A 339 -25.97 29.06 -30.22
CA ASN A 339 -27.14 28.83 -29.36
C ASN A 339 -26.90 27.74 -28.30
N GLY A 340 -25.63 27.39 -28.06
CA GLY A 340 -25.24 26.33 -27.12
C GLY A 340 -25.32 24.91 -27.71
N THR A 341 -25.71 24.74 -28.97
CA THR A 341 -25.67 23.42 -29.64
C THR A 341 -24.31 23.15 -30.26
N TYR A 342 -23.91 21.88 -30.26
CA TYR A 342 -22.65 21.43 -30.86
C TYR A 342 -22.85 20.09 -31.58
N THR A 343 -21.91 19.77 -32.48
CA THR A 343 -21.79 18.46 -33.12
C THR A 343 -20.53 17.78 -32.62
N GLY A 344 -20.65 16.50 -32.25
CA GLY A 344 -19.54 15.62 -31.88
C GLY A 344 -19.69 14.24 -32.53
N GLN A 345 -18.66 13.40 -32.42
CA GLN A 345 -18.70 12.00 -32.87
C GLN A 345 -18.01 11.10 -31.83
N ASP A 346 -18.55 9.90 -31.62
CA ASP A 346 -18.01 8.90 -30.69
C ASP A 346 -16.52 8.62 -30.92
N THR A 347 -16.09 8.58 -32.19
CA THR A 347 -14.69 8.37 -32.59
C THR A 347 -13.77 9.48 -32.08
N TRP A 348 -14.27 10.72 -32.01
CA TRP A 348 -13.50 11.87 -31.55
C TRP A 348 -13.29 11.80 -30.03
N PHE A 349 -14.34 11.48 -29.28
CA PHE A 349 -14.24 11.31 -27.83
C PHE A 349 -13.33 10.15 -27.43
N ALA A 350 -13.48 8.99 -28.09
CA ALA A 350 -12.62 7.84 -27.83
C ALA A 350 -11.14 8.11 -28.14
N ALA A 351 -10.86 8.77 -29.27
CA ALA A 351 -9.50 9.17 -29.64
C ALA A 351 -8.88 10.20 -28.68
N ALA A 352 -9.69 11.16 -28.20
CA ALA A 352 -9.27 12.14 -27.21
C ALA A 352 -8.87 11.52 -25.87
N LEU A 353 -9.65 10.56 -25.37
CA LEU A 353 -9.33 9.84 -24.14
C LEU A 353 -8.05 9.01 -24.29
N ASN A 354 -7.88 8.31 -25.41
CA ASN A 354 -6.64 7.59 -25.70
C ASN A 354 -5.43 8.53 -25.82
N TYR A 355 -5.61 9.71 -26.40
CA TYR A 355 -4.58 10.74 -26.45
C TYR A 355 -4.21 11.21 -25.04
N ALA A 356 -5.19 11.42 -24.16
CA ALA A 356 -4.94 11.83 -22.78
C ALA A 356 -4.06 10.81 -22.04
N VAL A 357 -4.35 9.50 -22.19
CA VAL A 357 -3.52 8.41 -21.66
C VAL A 357 -2.10 8.47 -22.24
N THR A 358 -1.98 8.50 -23.57
CA THR A 358 -0.70 8.40 -24.27
C THR A 358 0.22 9.60 -23.98
N ASN A 359 -0.35 10.77 -23.69
CA ASN A 359 0.40 11.99 -23.39
C ASN A 359 0.54 12.29 -21.89
N GLY A 360 0.20 11.32 -21.03
CA GLY A 360 0.40 11.40 -19.59
C GLY A 360 -0.42 12.49 -18.90
N LEU A 361 -1.61 12.79 -19.41
CA LEU A 361 -2.56 13.66 -18.69
C LEU A 361 -2.99 12.98 -17.39
N LYS A 362 -3.38 13.78 -16.39
CA LYS A 362 -3.82 13.28 -15.08
C LYS A 362 -5.30 13.44 -14.85
N VAL A 363 -5.87 14.53 -15.34
CA VAL A 363 -7.29 14.84 -15.16
C VAL A 363 -7.91 15.13 -16.53
N THR A 364 -9.15 14.74 -16.74
CA THR A 364 -9.94 15.23 -17.87
C THR A 364 -11.23 15.88 -17.39
N ASN A 365 -11.67 16.92 -18.09
CA ASN A 365 -12.95 17.56 -17.88
C ASN A 365 -13.76 17.56 -19.18
N ALA A 366 -14.98 17.03 -19.14
CA ALA A 366 -15.94 17.07 -20.23
C ALA A 366 -17.15 17.92 -19.83
N SER A 367 -17.14 19.18 -20.27
CA SER A 367 -18.23 20.13 -19.99
C SER A 367 -19.33 20.08 -21.05
N LEU A 368 -19.54 18.91 -21.66
CA LEU A 368 -20.46 18.61 -22.76
C LEU A 368 -21.22 17.31 -22.48
N GLY A 369 -22.53 17.28 -22.79
CA GLY A 369 -23.38 16.09 -22.68
C GLY A 369 -23.78 15.53 -24.04
N PHE A 370 -23.75 14.21 -24.22
CA PHE A 370 -24.07 13.51 -25.48
C PHE A 370 -24.72 12.14 -25.24
N GLY A 371 -25.07 11.42 -26.32
CA GLY A 371 -25.70 10.10 -26.24
C GLY A 371 -24.77 9.01 -25.73
N GLN A 372 -25.32 8.04 -24.99
CA GLN A 372 -24.57 6.89 -24.48
C GLN A 372 -24.09 5.98 -25.63
N THR A 373 -22.85 5.51 -25.52
CA THR A 373 -22.23 4.60 -26.49
C THR A 373 -21.24 3.69 -25.78
N ALA A 374 -21.18 2.42 -26.20
CA ALA A 374 -20.29 1.43 -25.58
C ALA A 374 -18.81 1.82 -25.76
N THR A 375 -18.44 2.34 -26.93
CA THR A 375 -17.05 2.67 -27.25
C THR A 375 -16.48 3.77 -26.34
N VAL A 376 -17.24 4.85 -26.12
CA VAL A 376 -16.77 5.95 -25.27
C VAL A 376 -16.79 5.54 -23.79
N THR A 377 -17.77 4.73 -23.35
CA THR A 377 -17.78 4.16 -21.99
C THR A 377 -16.54 3.31 -21.74
N THR A 378 -16.18 2.42 -22.67
CA THR A 378 -14.95 1.62 -22.59
C THR A 378 -13.72 2.51 -22.61
N ALA A 379 -13.69 3.59 -23.41
CA ALA A 379 -12.55 4.51 -23.43
C ALA A 379 -12.35 5.24 -22.09
N TYR A 380 -13.43 5.64 -21.41
CA TYR A 380 -13.35 6.19 -20.06
C TYR A 380 -12.82 5.15 -19.05
N GLN A 381 -13.29 3.90 -19.14
CA GLN A 381 -12.79 2.84 -18.26
C GLN A 381 -11.29 2.57 -18.48
N LEU A 382 -10.84 2.43 -19.73
CA LEU A 382 -9.42 2.21 -20.04
C LEU A 382 -8.54 3.38 -19.61
N ALA A 383 -9.02 4.61 -19.79
CA ALA A 383 -8.30 5.80 -19.31
C ALA A 383 -8.24 5.85 -17.78
N ARG A 384 -9.32 5.46 -17.10
CA ARG A 384 -9.37 5.33 -15.64
C ARG A 384 -8.36 4.29 -15.14
N ASP A 385 -8.31 3.12 -15.76
CA ASP A 385 -7.38 2.03 -15.42
C ASP A 385 -5.93 2.43 -15.66
N ALA A 386 -5.68 3.33 -16.62
CA ALA A 386 -4.37 3.94 -16.88
C ALA A 386 -4.01 5.08 -15.90
N GLY A 387 -4.87 5.39 -14.92
CA GLY A 387 -4.59 6.35 -13.86
C GLY A 387 -5.11 7.77 -14.11
N LEU A 388 -6.08 7.97 -14.99
CA LEU A 388 -6.73 9.27 -15.19
C LEU A 388 -7.97 9.43 -14.30
N ILE A 389 -8.23 10.66 -13.85
CA ILE A 389 -9.47 11.05 -13.17
C ILE A 389 -10.33 11.84 -14.15
N HIS A 390 -11.63 11.55 -14.18
CA HIS A 390 -12.56 12.15 -15.13
C HIS A 390 -13.62 12.95 -14.40
N PHE A 391 -13.88 14.16 -14.89
CA PHE A 391 -14.96 15.04 -14.43
C PHE A 391 -15.87 15.39 -15.60
N ALA A 392 -17.17 15.48 -15.35
CA ALA A 392 -18.12 15.95 -16.35
C ALA A 392 -19.31 16.68 -15.72
N SER A 393 -19.88 17.61 -16.48
CA SER A 393 -21.02 18.41 -16.05
C SER A 393 -22.31 17.57 -15.95
N SER A 394 -23.11 17.79 -14.91
CA SER A 394 -24.30 16.97 -14.66
C SER A 394 -25.46 17.20 -15.65
N GLY A 395 -25.51 18.38 -16.28
CA GLY A 395 -26.57 18.81 -17.20
C GLY A 395 -27.29 20.08 -16.74
N ASN A 396 -28.02 20.74 -17.65
CA ASN A 396 -28.55 22.10 -17.46
C ASN A 396 -30.09 22.20 -17.60
N ASP A 397 -30.83 21.13 -17.31
CA ASP A 397 -32.28 21.05 -17.51
C ASP A 397 -33.09 21.23 -16.21
N GLY A 398 -32.41 21.32 -15.06
CA GLY A 398 -33.01 21.39 -13.73
C GLY A 398 -33.77 20.13 -13.31
N GLN A 399 -33.45 18.98 -13.93
CA GLN A 399 -34.20 17.73 -13.77
C GLN A 399 -33.46 16.69 -12.93
N LEU A 400 -34.23 15.72 -12.43
CA LEU A 400 -33.71 14.49 -11.87
C LEU A 400 -33.10 13.61 -12.98
N GLY A 401 -31.81 13.28 -12.85
CA GLY A 401 -31.05 12.45 -13.78
C GLY A 401 -29.78 13.13 -14.27
N ILE A 402 -28.64 12.45 -14.14
CA ILE A 402 -27.33 12.93 -14.57
C ILE A 402 -27.09 12.56 -16.05
N GLY A 403 -26.63 13.52 -16.85
CA GLY A 403 -26.33 13.32 -18.27
C GLY A 403 -25.13 12.39 -18.53
N TYR A 404 -24.98 11.90 -19.76
CA TYR A 404 -23.77 11.17 -20.17
C TYR A 404 -22.73 12.16 -20.75
N PRO A 405 -21.43 12.06 -20.39
CA PRO A 405 -20.76 10.95 -19.70
C PRO A 405 -20.72 11.04 -18.17
N ALA A 406 -21.21 12.12 -17.56
CA ALA A 406 -21.19 12.31 -16.10
C ALA A 406 -21.86 11.17 -15.30
N SER A 407 -22.85 10.49 -15.87
CA SER A 407 -23.53 9.35 -15.27
C SER A 407 -22.70 8.05 -15.20
N LEU A 408 -21.50 8.01 -15.79
CA LEU A 408 -20.61 6.86 -15.69
C LEU A 408 -20.01 6.78 -14.28
N SER A 409 -19.91 5.57 -13.72
CA SER A 409 -19.27 5.35 -12.41
C SER A 409 -17.77 5.68 -12.38
N THR A 410 -17.13 5.74 -13.54
CA THR A 410 -15.73 6.16 -13.71
C THR A 410 -15.54 7.67 -13.86
N VAL A 411 -16.63 8.44 -13.85
CA VAL A 411 -16.62 9.89 -14.06
C VAL A 411 -17.27 10.60 -12.87
N CYS A 412 -16.60 11.59 -12.32
CA CYS A 412 -17.11 12.45 -11.27
C CYS A 412 -18.14 13.43 -11.87
N ALA A 413 -19.42 13.20 -11.61
CA ALA A 413 -20.49 14.11 -11.98
C ALA A 413 -20.49 15.37 -11.11
N VAL A 414 -20.52 16.55 -11.74
CA VAL A 414 -20.44 17.85 -11.05
C VAL A 414 -21.66 18.72 -11.30
N GLY A 415 -22.33 19.11 -10.21
CA GLY A 415 -23.47 20.03 -10.19
C GLY A 415 -23.05 21.50 -9.98
N ALA A 416 -23.96 22.42 -10.30
CA ALA A 416 -23.71 23.86 -10.24
C ALA A 416 -24.34 24.50 -9.01
N LEU A 417 -23.56 25.33 -8.32
CA LEU A 417 -23.98 26.16 -7.20
C LEU A 417 -24.07 27.63 -7.58
N THR A 418 -24.94 28.33 -6.86
CA THR A 418 -25.02 29.80 -6.80
C THR A 418 -24.10 30.36 -5.72
N HIS A 419 -23.73 31.65 -5.83
CA HIS A 419 -22.96 32.40 -4.83
C HIS A 419 -23.62 32.53 -3.45
N THR A 420 -24.85 32.06 -3.29
CA THR A 420 -25.63 32.09 -2.05
C THR A 420 -25.87 30.69 -1.44
N GLY A 421 -25.13 29.67 -1.87
CA GLY A 421 -25.21 28.34 -1.26
C GLY A 421 -26.37 27.45 -1.71
N THR A 422 -27.04 27.80 -2.81
CA THR A 422 -28.12 26.96 -3.36
C THR A 422 -27.70 26.26 -4.65
N ARG A 423 -28.31 25.09 -4.93
CA ARG A 423 -28.22 24.44 -6.25
C ARG A 423 -28.79 25.38 -7.31
N ALA A 424 -28.04 25.63 -8.37
CA ALA A 424 -28.52 26.43 -9.49
C ALA A 424 -29.77 25.79 -10.09
N SER A 425 -30.78 26.59 -10.43
CA SER A 425 -32.09 26.08 -10.84
C SER A 425 -32.04 25.19 -12.08
N TYR A 426 -31.04 25.37 -12.95
CA TYR A 426 -30.79 24.56 -14.13
C TYR A 426 -29.92 23.32 -13.85
N SER A 427 -29.22 23.23 -12.73
CA SER A 427 -28.32 22.09 -12.48
C SER A 427 -29.11 20.79 -12.39
N ASN A 428 -28.81 19.81 -13.24
CA ASN A 428 -29.34 18.47 -13.04
C ASN A 428 -28.77 17.85 -11.75
N TYR A 429 -29.56 16.98 -11.14
CA TYR A 429 -29.32 16.39 -9.82
C TYR A 429 -29.81 14.93 -9.80
N GLY A 430 -29.43 14.14 -8.81
CA GLY A 430 -29.89 12.76 -8.66
C GLY A 430 -28.81 11.78 -8.24
N PRO A 431 -29.16 10.47 -8.17
CA PRO A 431 -28.21 9.41 -7.86
C PRO A 431 -27.00 9.44 -8.80
N GLY A 432 -25.80 9.38 -8.23
CA GLY A 432 -24.54 9.44 -8.98
C GLY A 432 -23.95 10.85 -9.13
N LEU A 433 -24.65 11.91 -8.69
CA LEU A 433 -24.01 13.21 -8.49
C LEU A 433 -22.90 13.06 -7.45
N MET A 434 -21.67 13.47 -7.77
CA MET A 434 -20.54 13.28 -6.87
C MET A 434 -20.16 14.58 -6.16
N PHE A 435 -20.11 15.70 -6.88
CA PHE A 435 -19.67 16.96 -6.31
C PHE A 435 -20.55 18.12 -6.78
N SER A 436 -20.50 19.21 -6.03
CA SER A 436 -21.03 20.51 -6.42
C SER A 436 -19.91 21.54 -6.46
N ALA A 437 -19.99 22.49 -7.39
CA ALA A 437 -18.98 23.53 -7.57
C ALA A 437 -19.61 24.82 -8.13
N PRO A 438 -18.88 25.95 -8.17
CA PRO A 438 -19.42 27.24 -8.60
C PRO A 438 -19.84 27.17 -10.06
N GLY A 439 -21.12 27.40 -10.35
CA GLY A 439 -21.63 27.25 -11.71
C GLY A 439 -22.62 28.33 -12.15
N SER A 440 -22.99 29.27 -11.28
CA SER A 440 -23.79 30.44 -11.65
C SER A 440 -23.05 31.74 -11.40
N ASN A 441 -23.16 32.68 -12.34
CA ASN A 441 -22.40 33.93 -12.38
C ASN A 441 -20.90 33.67 -12.13
N VAL A 442 -20.31 32.76 -12.89
CA VAL A 442 -18.87 32.53 -12.86
C VAL A 442 -18.22 33.55 -13.80
N TYR A 443 -17.17 34.24 -13.35
CA TYR A 443 -16.39 35.14 -14.20
C TYR A 443 -15.11 34.43 -14.62
N THR A 444 -14.88 34.29 -15.93
CA THR A 444 -13.77 33.49 -16.47
C THR A 444 -13.25 34.10 -17.78
N THR A 445 -12.20 33.52 -18.34
CA THR A 445 -11.65 33.89 -19.65
C THR A 445 -12.69 33.74 -20.76
N ASP A 446 -12.54 34.51 -21.82
CA ASP A 446 -13.32 34.44 -23.06
C ASP A 446 -12.33 34.40 -24.23
N ARG A 447 -12.79 34.12 -25.45
CA ARG A 447 -11.91 34.33 -26.60
C ARG A 447 -11.62 35.81 -26.77
N THR A 448 -10.37 36.15 -27.07
CA THR A 448 -9.91 37.53 -27.06
C THR A 448 -10.67 38.41 -28.06
N GLY A 449 -11.00 39.63 -27.64
CA GLY A 449 -11.69 40.62 -28.48
C GLY A 449 -13.11 40.20 -28.86
N SER A 450 -13.53 40.50 -30.11
CA SER A 450 -14.91 40.25 -30.56
C SER A 450 -15.20 38.79 -30.95
N ALA A 451 -14.27 37.87 -30.69
CA ALA A 451 -14.41 36.46 -31.03
C ALA A 451 -15.14 35.66 -29.94
N GLY A 452 -15.22 36.21 -28.73
CA GLY A 452 -15.84 35.57 -27.57
C GLY A 452 -17.36 35.72 -27.47
N TYR A 453 -17.90 35.33 -26.31
CA TYR A 453 -19.28 35.65 -25.91
C TYR A 453 -19.50 37.16 -25.77
N SER A 454 -18.44 37.86 -25.36
CA SER A 454 -18.39 39.31 -25.23
C SER A 454 -17.31 39.90 -26.14
N SER A 455 -17.21 41.23 -26.20
CA SER A 455 -16.18 41.93 -26.98
C SER A 455 -14.83 42.04 -26.27
N GLY A 456 -14.70 41.51 -25.06
CA GLY A 456 -13.48 41.51 -24.26
C GLY A 456 -12.96 40.09 -24.06
N ASP A 457 -11.89 39.97 -23.27
CA ASP A 457 -11.18 38.70 -23.07
C ASP A 457 -11.73 37.89 -21.87
N TYR A 458 -12.85 38.33 -21.28
CA TYR A 458 -13.45 37.76 -20.07
C TYR A 458 -14.96 37.93 -20.09
N THR A 459 -15.71 36.94 -19.58
CA THR A 459 -17.17 36.98 -19.57
C THR A 459 -17.76 36.36 -18.30
N TRP A 460 -19.01 36.73 -18.00
CA TRP A 460 -19.85 36.01 -17.05
C TRP A 460 -20.50 34.82 -17.76
N VAL A 461 -20.56 33.69 -17.09
CA VAL A 461 -21.13 32.45 -17.61
C VAL A 461 -21.94 31.71 -16.54
N ASP A 462 -22.91 30.92 -17.00
CA ASP A 462 -23.76 30.07 -16.19
C ASP A 462 -23.81 28.66 -16.81
N GLY A 463 -23.69 27.64 -15.97
CA GLY A 463 -23.83 26.24 -16.37
C GLY A 463 -23.03 25.28 -15.50
N THR A 464 -23.49 24.04 -15.41
CA THR A 464 -22.71 22.92 -14.84
C THR A 464 -21.40 22.70 -15.60
N SER A 465 -21.35 23.13 -16.87
CA SER A 465 -20.15 23.20 -17.69
C SER A 465 -19.02 24.06 -17.10
N PHE A 466 -19.33 25.01 -16.21
CA PHE A 466 -18.35 25.86 -15.53
C PHE A 466 -18.09 25.45 -14.07
N ALA A 467 -18.97 24.61 -13.50
CA ALA A 467 -18.75 23.97 -12.21
C ALA A 467 -17.78 22.78 -12.31
N SER A 468 -17.98 21.90 -13.30
CA SER A 468 -17.12 20.75 -13.57
C SER A 468 -15.60 21.06 -13.65
N PRO A 469 -15.15 22.10 -14.39
CA PRO A 469 -13.73 22.42 -14.47
C PRO A 469 -13.13 22.89 -13.14
N TYR A 470 -13.91 23.50 -12.24
CA TYR A 470 -13.40 23.82 -10.91
C TYR A 470 -13.09 22.57 -10.08
N ALA A 471 -14.00 21.58 -10.06
CA ALA A 471 -13.73 20.30 -9.41
C ALA A 471 -12.53 19.57 -10.04
N ALA A 472 -12.42 19.59 -11.38
CA ALA A 472 -11.26 19.04 -12.09
C ALA A 472 -9.95 19.75 -11.72
N GLY A 473 -10.00 21.06 -11.51
CA GLY A 473 -8.86 21.86 -11.05
C GLY A 473 -8.46 21.53 -9.61
N VAL A 474 -9.42 21.36 -8.69
CA VAL A 474 -9.14 20.88 -7.32
C VAL A 474 -8.46 19.52 -7.35
N ALA A 475 -8.95 18.58 -8.16
CA ALA A 475 -8.28 17.29 -8.35
C ALA A 475 -6.85 17.43 -8.89
N ALA A 476 -6.60 18.41 -9.77
CA ALA A 476 -5.27 18.71 -10.27
C ALA A 476 -4.33 19.30 -9.19
N LEU A 477 -4.84 20.11 -8.25
CA LEU A 477 -4.09 20.57 -7.08
C LEU A 477 -3.71 19.38 -6.18
N VAL A 478 -4.66 18.49 -5.87
CA VAL A 478 -4.41 17.28 -5.07
C VAL A 478 -3.38 16.38 -5.76
N ALA A 479 -3.51 16.16 -7.08
CA ALA A 479 -2.53 15.41 -7.86
C ALA A 479 -1.15 16.07 -7.90
N SER A 480 -1.08 17.40 -7.85
CA SER A 480 0.18 18.14 -7.77
C SER A 480 0.84 17.99 -6.40
N ARG A 481 0.03 17.97 -5.33
CA ARG A 481 0.49 17.83 -3.94
C ARG A 481 0.94 16.41 -3.63
N PHE A 482 0.20 15.42 -4.14
CA PHE A 482 0.42 14.00 -3.89
C PHE A 482 0.59 13.22 -5.22
N PRO A 483 1.75 13.36 -5.88
CA PRO A 483 1.94 12.89 -7.26
C PRO A 483 1.92 11.36 -7.44
N THR A 484 1.98 10.60 -6.34
CA THR A 484 1.91 9.13 -6.35
C THR A 484 0.49 8.60 -6.22
N LEU A 485 -0.49 9.45 -5.90
CA LEU A 485 -1.86 9.00 -5.71
C LEU A 485 -2.53 8.69 -7.05
N GLY A 486 -3.26 7.58 -7.04
CA GLY A 486 -4.13 7.16 -8.11
C GLY A 486 -5.51 7.80 -8.02
N PRO A 487 -6.34 7.57 -9.05
CA PRO A 487 -7.58 8.30 -9.22
C PRO A 487 -8.61 8.15 -8.07
N LEU A 488 -8.77 6.93 -7.55
CA LEU A 488 -9.72 6.66 -6.46
C LEU A 488 -9.29 7.31 -5.13
N GLN A 489 -7.99 7.40 -4.87
CA GLN A 489 -7.46 8.05 -3.66
C GLN A 489 -7.73 9.56 -3.71
N ILE A 490 -7.54 10.19 -4.87
CA ILE A 490 -7.80 11.62 -5.06
C ILE A 490 -9.31 11.92 -4.92
N GLU A 491 -10.17 11.09 -5.50
CA GLU A 491 -11.63 11.20 -5.30
C GLU A 491 -12.00 11.05 -3.83
N THR A 492 -11.40 10.09 -3.12
CA THR A 492 -11.63 9.88 -1.68
C THR A 492 -11.25 11.11 -0.87
N ILE A 493 -10.11 11.74 -1.18
CA ILE A 493 -9.69 13.00 -0.55
C ILE A 493 -10.75 14.07 -0.78
N MET A 494 -11.17 14.28 -2.03
CA MET A 494 -12.17 15.31 -2.36
C MET A 494 -13.53 15.05 -1.70
N GLN A 495 -13.97 13.78 -1.62
CA GLN A 495 -15.20 13.38 -0.94
C GLN A 495 -15.13 13.60 0.58
N ALA A 496 -13.97 13.40 1.18
CA ALA A 496 -13.78 13.59 2.62
C ALA A 496 -13.62 15.06 3.04
N THR A 497 -13.38 15.97 2.08
CA THR A 497 -12.96 17.35 2.34
C THR A 497 -13.91 18.41 1.81
N CYS A 498 -14.89 18.02 1.00
CA CYS A 498 -15.94 18.93 0.55
C CYS A 498 -16.78 19.46 1.73
N MET A 499 -17.29 20.67 1.57
CA MET A 499 -18.29 21.24 2.46
C MET A 499 -19.63 20.54 2.20
N ASP A 500 -20.05 19.70 3.14
CA ASP A 500 -21.34 19.00 3.10
C ASP A 500 -22.51 20.00 3.11
N LEU A 501 -23.46 19.82 2.21
CA LEU A 501 -24.61 20.72 2.01
C LEU A 501 -25.91 19.93 2.02
N GLY A 502 -26.94 20.47 2.65
CA GLY A 502 -28.23 19.79 2.73
C GLY A 502 -28.27 18.74 3.85
N PRO A 503 -28.88 17.56 3.62
CA PRO A 503 -28.84 16.46 4.59
C PRO A 503 -27.41 15.98 4.82
N ALA A 504 -27.07 15.61 6.06
CA ALA A 504 -25.71 15.16 6.36
C ALA A 504 -25.29 13.91 5.57
N GLY A 505 -24.11 13.95 4.98
CA GLY A 505 -23.57 12.92 4.10
C GLY A 505 -24.06 13.04 2.65
N PRO A 506 -23.63 12.13 1.76
CA PRO A 506 -23.90 12.27 0.33
C PRO A 506 -25.40 12.23 0.01
N ASP A 507 -25.86 13.23 -0.75
CA ASP A 507 -27.25 13.41 -1.13
C ASP A 507 -27.42 13.62 -2.64
N THR A 508 -28.67 13.64 -3.10
CA THR A 508 -28.98 13.74 -4.54
C THR A 508 -28.92 15.15 -5.09
N ASP A 509 -29.02 16.19 -4.27
CA ASP A 509 -29.00 17.58 -4.69
C ASP A 509 -27.57 18.13 -4.78
N PHE A 510 -26.68 17.73 -3.86
CA PHE A 510 -25.31 18.26 -3.77
C PHE A 510 -24.19 17.23 -3.96
N GLY A 511 -24.51 15.94 -4.01
CA GLY A 511 -23.50 14.88 -4.03
C GLY A 511 -22.86 14.77 -2.65
N TYR A 512 -21.54 14.63 -2.58
CA TYR A 512 -20.81 14.73 -1.31
C TYR A 512 -20.74 16.16 -0.76
N GLY A 513 -20.99 17.17 -1.59
CA GLY A 513 -20.99 18.58 -1.20
C GLY A 513 -20.21 19.49 -2.14
N PHE A 514 -19.98 20.71 -1.67
CA PHE A 514 -19.20 21.73 -2.38
C PHE A 514 -17.70 21.44 -2.25
N VAL A 515 -17.02 21.22 -3.37
CA VAL A 515 -15.55 20.99 -3.40
C VAL A 515 -14.80 22.11 -2.67
N ASN A 516 -13.80 21.73 -1.88
CA ASN A 516 -12.97 22.67 -1.13
C ASN A 516 -11.49 22.38 -1.41
N ALA A 517 -10.78 23.35 -1.99
CA ALA A 517 -9.39 23.21 -2.41
C ALA A 517 -8.44 23.12 -1.21
N ASN A 518 -8.63 23.98 -0.22
CA ASN A 518 -7.75 24.07 0.96
C ASN A 518 -7.78 22.77 1.78
N ASN A 519 -8.97 22.29 2.11
CA ASN A 519 -9.14 21.05 2.87
C ASN A 519 -8.57 19.85 2.09
N ALA A 520 -8.77 19.82 0.75
CA ALA A 520 -8.27 18.73 -0.08
C ALA A 520 -6.74 18.66 -0.14
N VAL A 521 -6.04 19.81 -0.26
CA VAL A 521 -4.56 19.82 -0.31
C VAL A 521 -3.91 19.63 1.06
N ASN A 522 -4.64 19.91 2.14
CA ASN A 522 -4.21 19.68 3.53
C ASN A 522 -4.64 18.32 4.10
N TYR A 523 -5.28 17.46 3.30
CA TYR A 523 -5.73 16.17 3.77
C TYR A 523 -4.56 15.30 4.26
N VAL A 524 -4.72 14.75 5.47
CA VAL A 524 -3.71 13.90 6.11
C VAL A 524 -4.11 12.45 5.97
N PHE A 525 -3.23 11.64 5.39
CA PHE A 525 -3.35 10.18 5.33
C PHE A 525 -2.08 9.52 5.87
N SER A 526 -2.21 8.28 6.31
CA SER A 526 -1.08 7.48 6.83
C SER A 526 -0.73 6.36 5.87
N LEU A 527 0.54 6.33 5.44
CA LEU A 527 1.13 5.16 4.80
C LEU A 527 1.39 4.06 5.85
N PRO A 528 1.63 2.82 5.42
CA PRO A 528 2.08 1.78 6.34
C PRO A 528 3.35 2.21 7.09
N GLY A 529 3.44 1.90 8.38
CA GLY A 529 4.57 2.30 9.23
C GLY A 529 5.85 1.51 8.95
N ALA A 530 6.96 1.99 9.51
CA ALA A 530 8.24 1.29 9.42
C ALA A 530 8.16 -0.10 10.08
N PHE A 531 8.79 -1.09 9.44
CA PHE A 531 8.87 -2.46 9.92
C PHE A 531 10.13 -3.14 9.37
N SER A 532 10.49 -4.30 9.91
CA SER A 532 11.74 -4.99 9.57
C SER A 532 11.52 -6.47 9.29
N PRO A 533 12.24 -7.06 8.32
CA PRO A 533 12.33 -8.51 8.18
C PRO A 533 13.01 -9.11 9.42
N VAL A 534 12.58 -10.29 9.87
CA VAL A 534 13.04 -10.94 11.11
C VAL A 534 13.82 -12.21 10.80
N SER A 535 13.20 -13.20 10.18
CA SER A 535 13.82 -14.49 9.83
C SER A 535 13.54 -14.85 8.37
N PRO A 536 14.50 -15.40 7.62
CA PRO A 536 15.88 -15.69 8.02
C PRO A 536 16.72 -14.43 8.24
N ALA A 537 17.83 -14.59 8.99
CA ALA A 537 18.84 -13.54 9.13
C ALA A 537 19.43 -13.18 7.77
N ASN A 538 19.93 -11.95 7.60
CA ASN A 538 20.55 -11.56 6.34
C ASN A 538 21.83 -12.38 6.08
N ALA A 539 21.98 -12.87 4.86
CA ALA A 539 23.04 -13.78 4.44
C ALA A 539 23.08 -15.10 5.26
N ALA A 540 21.94 -15.54 5.81
CA ALA A 540 21.85 -16.84 6.46
C ALA A 540 22.15 -17.95 5.45
N THR A 541 23.08 -18.83 5.79
CA THR A 541 23.30 -20.11 5.10
C THR A 541 22.51 -21.20 5.80
N ALA A 542 22.27 -22.30 5.11
CA ALA A 542 21.49 -23.41 5.65
C ALA A 542 20.08 -22.98 6.13
N VAL A 543 19.32 -22.31 5.24
CA VAL A 543 17.88 -22.08 5.45
C VAL A 543 17.02 -23.14 4.74
N SER A 544 16.14 -23.79 5.48
CA SER A 544 15.29 -24.86 4.94
C SER A 544 14.28 -24.28 3.95
N VAL A 545 14.01 -25.01 2.87
CA VAL A 545 12.98 -24.63 1.88
C VAL A 545 11.55 -24.72 2.42
N ILE A 546 11.35 -25.27 3.63
CA ILE A 546 10.05 -25.34 4.31
C ILE A 546 9.86 -24.30 5.43
N GLY A 547 10.92 -23.62 5.87
CA GLY A 547 10.85 -22.62 6.95
C GLY A 547 10.16 -21.32 6.52
N PRO A 548 9.43 -20.61 7.42
CA PRO A 548 8.72 -19.39 7.02
C PRO A 548 9.64 -18.17 6.93
N LEU A 549 9.35 -17.27 5.98
CA LEU A 549 9.85 -15.89 6.03
C LEU A 549 8.99 -15.11 7.02
N THR A 550 9.59 -14.35 7.94
CA THR A 550 8.87 -13.60 8.99
C THR A 550 9.36 -12.16 9.11
N TRP A 551 8.49 -11.25 9.50
CA TRP A 551 8.78 -9.82 9.69
C TRP A 551 8.03 -9.24 10.89
N THR A 552 8.35 -8.03 11.32
CA THR A 552 7.56 -7.30 12.33
C THR A 552 6.31 -6.71 11.68
N ALA A 553 5.24 -6.52 12.46
CA ALA A 553 4.05 -5.84 11.95
C ALA A 553 4.37 -4.37 11.61
N SER A 554 3.79 -3.90 10.50
CA SER A 554 3.72 -2.50 10.10
C SER A 554 2.38 -1.92 10.55
N SER A 555 2.40 -0.77 11.22
CA SER A 555 1.16 -0.06 11.57
C SER A 555 0.42 0.41 10.32
N GLN A 556 -0.91 0.45 10.32
CA GLN A 556 -1.73 0.88 9.17
C GLN A 556 -1.56 0.02 7.90
N ALA A 557 -0.91 -1.15 7.97
CA ALA A 557 -0.81 -2.09 6.86
C ALA A 557 -2.05 -2.98 6.79
N ASP A 558 -2.69 -3.05 5.62
CA ASP A 558 -3.78 -3.98 5.36
C ASP A 558 -3.24 -5.34 4.91
N THR A 559 -2.20 -5.32 4.08
CA THR A 559 -1.57 -6.53 3.51
C THR A 559 -0.07 -6.32 3.27
N TYR A 560 0.64 -7.41 3.00
CA TYR A 560 2.04 -7.41 2.59
C TYR A 560 2.21 -8.10 1.23
N THR A 561 3.17 -7.60 0.47
CA THR A 561 3.72 -8.25 -0.72
C THR A 561 5.13 -8.73 -0.42
N VAL A 562 5.37 -10.03 -0.50
CA VAL A 562 6.70 -10.63 -0.36
C VAL A 562 7.23 -10.96 -1.74
N THR A 563 8.44 -10.49 -2.07
CA THR A 563 9.14 -10.88 -3.30
C THR A 563 10.36 -11.70 -2.95
N ILE A 564 10.58 -12.83 -3.61
CA ILE A 564 11.78 -13.67 -3.51
C ILE A 564 12.40 -13.78 -4.91
N ASP A 565 13.70 -13.54 -5.04
CA ASP A 565 14.43 -13.56 -6.32
C ASP A 565 15.84 -14.13 -6.11
N THR A 566 16.49 -14.67 -7.14
CA THR A 566 17.92 -15.03 -7.11
C THR A 566 18.83 -13.82 -7.35
N THR A 567 18.28 -12.67 -7.75
CA THR A 567 19.03 -11.41 -7.88
C THR A 567 18.62 -10.38 -6.81
N PRO A 568 19.57 -9.58 -6.29
CA PRO A 568 19.28 -8.53 -5.30
C PRO A 568 18.44 -7.37 -5.87
N THR A 569 18.34 -7.30 -7.20
CA THR A 569 17.62 -6.26 -7.94
C THR A 569 16.14 -6.58 -8.15
N PHE A 570 15.67 -7.77 -7.77
CA PHE A 570 14.27 -8.20 -7.95
C PHE A 570 13.76 -8.04 -9.39
N ASN A 571 14.65 -8.22 -10.36
CA ASN A 571 14.41 -8.02 -11.78
C ASN A 571 14.60 -9.31 -12.58
N SER A 572 14.83 -10.44 -11.92
CA SER A 572 14.86 -11.69 -12.64
C SER A 572 13.44 -12.05 -13.06
N LEU A 573 13.36 -12.78 -14.17
CA LEU A 573 12.10 -13.30 -14.69
C LEU A 573 11.49 -14.37 -13.78
N ASN A 574 12.28 -14.87 -12.82
CA ASN A 574 11.92 -15.92 -11.88
C ASN A 574 11.57 -15.37 -10.48
N ALA A 575 11.43 -14.05 -10.34
CA ALA A 575 11.02 -13.44 -9.08
C ALA A 575 9.63 -13.96 -8.66
N GLN A 576 9.56 -14.58 -7.49
CA GLN A 576 8.33 -15.06 -6.89
C GLN A 576 7.68 -13.91 -6.11
N VAL A 577 6.43 -13.56 -6.44
CA VAL A 577 5.69 -12.47 -5.81
C VAL A 577 4.45 -13.03 -5.11
N PHE A 578 4.40 -12.90 -3.78
CA PHE A 578 3.28 -13.28 -2.93
C PHE A 578 2.58 -12.01 -2.46
N ALA A 579 1.49 -11.63 -3.11
CA ALA A 579 0.69 -10.45 -2.76
C ALA A 579 -0.47 -10.82 -1.82
N GLY A 580 -0.94 -9.84 -1.03
CA GLY A 580 -2.12 -10.01 -0.19
C GLY A 580 -1.89 -10.83 1.09
N VAL A 581 -0.64 -10.95 1.54
CA VAL A 581 -0.33 -11.67 2.79
C VAL A 581 -0.87 -10.84 3.96
N ALA A 582 -1.82 -11.39 4.73
CA ALA A 582 -2.45 -10.67 5.85
C ALA A 582 -1.64 -10.73 7.16
N GLY A 583 -0.80 -11.75 7.32
CA GLY A 583 0.03 -11.94 8.51
C GLY A 583 1.45 -11.40 8.36
N THR A 584 2.26 -11.60 9.40
CA THR A 584 3.69 -11.24 9.40
C THR A 584 4.61 -12.42 9.10
N SER A 585 4.08 -13.42 8.40
CA SER A 585 4.79 -14.64 8.03
C SER A 585 4.30 -15.18 6.69
N LEU A 586 5.22 -15.70 5.88
CA LEU A 586 4.96 -16.45 4.67
C LEU A 586 5.55 -17.86 4.79
N SER A 587 4.74 -18.89 4.62
CA SER A 587 5.22 -20.28 4.53
C SER A 587 5.88 -20.52 3.18
N LEU A 588 7.06 -21.13 3.16
CA LEU A 588 7.76 -21.54 1.94
C LEU A 588 7.39 -22.96 1.48
N VAL A 589 6.54 -23.67 2.23
CA VAL A 589 6.09 -25.02 1.85
C VAL A 589 5.41 -24.99 0.48
N GLY A 590 5.94 -25.80 -0.45
CA GLY A 590 5.43 -25.87 -1.82
C GLY A 590 5.90 -24.74 -2.74
N THR A 591 6.80 -23.87 -2.30
CA THR A 591 7.47 -22.90 -3.18
C THR A 591 8.58 -23.58 -4.00
N PRO A 592 8.82 -23.18 -5.26
CA PRO A 592 9.82 -23.81 -6.13
C PRO A 592 11.23 -23.28 -5.83
N LEU A 593 11.62 -23.24 -4.55
CA LEU A 593 12.98 -22.89 -4.15
C LEU A 593 13.89 -24.09 -4.38
N VAL A 594 14.98 -23.86 -5.08
CA VAL A 594 15.99 -24.89 -5.37
C VAL A 594 16.96 -24.94 -4.20
N GLU A 595 17.41 -26.14 -3.82
CA GLU A 595 18.44 -26.36 -2.81
C GLU A 595 19.77 -25.70 -3.22
N ASN A 596 20.63 -25.39 -2.24
CA ASN A 596 21.97 -24.80 -2.48
C ASN A 596 21.96 -23.51 -3.32
N THR A 597 20.86 -22.75 -3.26
CA THR A 597 20.65 -21.55 -4.07
C THR A 597 20.49 -20.34 -3.17
N THR A 598 21.19 -19.24 -3.52
CA THR A 598 21.04 -17.98 -2.81
C THR A 598 19.85 -17.20 -3.36
N TYR A 599 18.93 -16.87 -2.47
CA TYR A 599 17.77 -16.02 -2.73
C TYR A 599 17.89 -14.71 -1.97
N TYR A 600 17.32 -13.66 -2.54
CA TYR A 600 17.07 -12.35 -1.98
C TYR A 600 15.57 -12.22 -1.80
N TRP A 601 15.14 -11.66 -0.69
CA TRP A 601 13.73 -11.41 -0.43
C TRP A 601 13.50 -10.03 0.14
N ARG A 602 12.33 -9.48 -0.14
CA ARG A 602 11.85 -8.20 0.41
C ARG A 602 10.38 -8.31 0.77
N VAL A 603 9.97 -7.44 1.69
CA VAL A 603 8.58 -7.31 2.10
C VAL A 603 8.15 -5.86 1.92
N VAL A 604 6.99 -5.66 1.31
CA VAL A 604 6.37 -4.36 1.10
C VAL A 604 4.99 -4.37 1.76
N ALA A 605 4.82 -3.58 2.82
CA ALA A 605 3.52 -3.36 3.43
C ALA A 605 2.69 -2.44 2.54
N SER A 606 1.40 -2.71 2.40
CA SER A 606 0.47 -1.97 1.54
C SER A 606 -0.83 -1.65 2.29
N ASN A 607 -1.36 -0.46 2.05
CA ASN A 607 -2.72 -0.08 2.40
C ASN A 607 -3.36 0.72 1.26
N PHE A 608 -4.58 1.23 1.48
CA PHE A 608 -5.28 2.04 0.49
C PHE A 608 -4.48 3.26 0.01
N TRP A 609 -3.64 3.88 0.85
CA TRP A 609 -2.92 5.12 0.56
C TRP A 609 -1.56 4.91 -0.11
N GLY A 610 -0.96 3.73 0.05
CA GLY A 610 0.29 3.40 -0.63
C GLY A 610 1.04 2.28 0.06
N THR A 611 2.36 2.29 -0.12
CA THR A 611 3.22 1.19 0.32
C THR A 611 4.40 1.69 1.13
N THR A 612 4.96 0.80 1.96
CA THR A 612 6.24 1.01 2.64
C THR A 612 7.05 -0.26 2.53
N THR A 613 8.30 -0.13 2.10
CA THR A 613 9.24 -1.26 2.02
C THR A 613 9.90 -1.46 3.38
N ALA A 614 10.08 -2.71 3.79
CA ALA A 614 10.74 -3.04 5.04
C ALA A 614 12.17 -2.47 5.11
N SER A 615 12.72 -2.28 6.32
CA SER A 615 14.10 -1.89 6.53
C SER A 615 14.88 -2.98 7.29
N PRO A 616 15.99 -3.51 6.75
CA PRO A 616 16.56 -3.21 5.42
C PRO A 616 15.64 -3.64 4.26
N ALA A 617 15.80 -2.98 3.11
CA ALA A 617 14.94 -3.15 1.92
C ALA A 617 14.95 -4.57 1.34
N SER A 618 16.01 -5.33 1.58
CA SER A 618 16.10 -6.74 1.23
C SER A 618 17.01 -7.49 2.19
N ARG A 619 16.84 -8.81 2.24
CA ARG A 619 17.73 -9.76 2.88
C ARG A 619 18.04 -10.90 1.93
N SER A 620 19.15 -11.59 2.14
CA SER A 620 19.44 -12.85 1.44
C SER A 620 19.48 -14.06 2.35
N PHE A 621 19.25 -15.23 1.78
CA PHE A 621 19.50 -16.53 2.40
C PHE A 621 19.94 -17.56 1.35
N THR A 622 20.66 -18.58 1.77
CA THR A 622 21.06 -19.72 0.92
C THR A 622 20.34 -20.97 1.41
N THR A 623 19.57 -21.59 0.52
CA THR A 623 18.88 -22.86 0.78
C THR A 623 19.87 -24.01 0.87
N PHE A 624 19.45 -25.12 1.48
CA PHE A 624 20.22 -26.35 1.57
C PHE A 624 19.29 -27.56 1.44
N ARG A 625 19.85 -28.77 1.39
CA ARG A 625 19.07 -30.01 1.31
C ARG A 625 18.64 -30.44 2.71
N ASP A 626 17.33 -30.47 2.94
CA ASP A 626 16.67 -30.79 4.22
C ASP A 626 15.60 -31.84 3.96
N CYS A 627 16.03 -33.07 3.65
CA CYS A 627 15.10 -34.05 3.13
C CYS A 627 14.19 -34.60 4.21
N ASP A 628 14.58 -34.59 5.49
CA ASP A 628 13.76 -35.06 6.62
C ASP A 628 12.91 -33.94 7.25
N GLY A 629 13.17 -32.67 6.90
CA GLY A 629 12.40 -31.51 7.32
C GLY A 629 12.71 -31.03 8.75
N ASN A 630 13.89 -31.40 9.28
CA ASN A 630 14.32 -31.05 10.63
C ASN A 630 15.01 -29.67 10.73
N ASN A 631 15.20 -29.00 9.59
CA ASN A 631 15.81 -27.68 9.46
C ASN A 631 17.33 -27.66 9.79
N VAL A 632 18.01 -28.79 9.58
CA VAL A 632 19.47 -29.00 9.62
C VAL A 632 19.91 -29.57 8.27
N ASP A 633 21.07 -29.13 7.78
CA ASP A 633 21.60 -29.56 6.49
C ASP A 633 22.02 -31.03 6.46
N ASP A 634 21.45 -31.81 5.54
CA ASP A 634 21.74 -33.23 5.39
C ASP A 634 23.25 -33.48 5.31
N ALA A 635 24.00 -32.65 4.58
CA ALA A 635 25.45 -32.80 4.46
C ALA A 635 26.17 -32.54 5.80
N THR A 636 25.63 -31.64 6.62
CA THR A 636 26.10 -31.38 7.98
C THR A 636 25.76 -32.55 8.91
N GLU A 637 24.58 -33.14 8.76
CA GLU A 637 24.17 -34.33 9.52
C GLU A 637 25.03 -35.54 9.19
N LEU A 638 25.29 -35.78 7.90
CA LEU A 638 26.19 -36.85 7.44
C LEU A 638 27.65 -36.61 7.86
N ALA A 639 28.10 -35.35 7.91
CA ALA A 639 29.44 -35.03 8.41
C ALA A 639 29.57 -35.24 9.93
N LEU A 640 28.49 -35.00 10.70
CA LEU A 640 28.45 -35.20 12.15
C LEU A 640 28.24 -36.65 12.54
N ASN A 641 27.38 -37.36 11.80
CA ASN A 641 27.05 -38.76 12.01
C ASN A 641 26.90 -39.49 10.67
N PRO A 642 28.00 -40.02 10.12
CA PRO A 642 27.97 -40.81 8.88
C PRO A 642 27.07 -42.05 8.95
N ALA A 643 26.65 -42.48 10.15
CA ALA A 643 25.73 -43.60 10.31
C ALA A 643 24.27 -43.28 9.94
N LEU A 644 23.95 -42.02 9.60
CA LEU A 644 22.64 -41.62 9.05
C LEU A 644 22.53 -41.80 7.53
N ASP A 645 23.60 -42.27 6.88
CA ASP A 645 23.67 -42.72 5.47
C ASP A 645 24.38 -44.07 5.49
N CYS A 646 23.69 -45.05 6.05
CA CYS A 646 24.22 -46.39 6.30
C CYS A 646 24.58 -47.15 5.01
N ASN A 647 23.89 -46.88 3.91
CA ASN A 647 24.17 -47.46 2.58
C ASN A 647 25.23 -46.66 1.81
N GLY A 648 25.69 -45.52 2.34
CA GLY A 648 26.78 -44.70 1.81
C GLY A 648 26.46 -44.05 0.47
N ASN A 649 25.19 -43.83 0.16
CA ASN A 649 24.71 -43.29 -1.10
C ASN A 649 24.72 -41.73 -1.13
N GLY A 650 25.02 -41.09 0.01
CA GLY A 650 25.05 -39.64 0.18
C GLY A 650 23.68 -39.00 0.44
N VAL A 651 22.68 -39.79 0.84
CA VAL A 651 21.31 -39.39 1.18
C VAL A 651 21.01 -39.92 2.59
N LEU A 652 20.30 -39.14 3.41
CA LEU A 652 19.90 -39.61 4.73
C LEU A 652 18.92 -40.79 4.60
N ASP A 653 19.07 -41.77 5.49
CA ASP A 653 18.22 -42.96 5.58
C ASP A 653 16.72 -42.61 5.69
N ALA A 654 16.40 -41.58 6.48
CA ALA A 654 15.04 -41.07 6.63
C ALA A 654 14.42 -40.59 5.30
N CYS A 655 15.26 -40.25 4.33
CA CYS A 655 14.88 -39.77 3.02
C CYS A 655 14.89 -40.86 1.97
N ASP A 656 15.71 -41.89 2.15
CA ASP A 656 15.67 -43.12 1.37
C ASP A 656 14.32 -43.85 1.51
N LEU A 657 13.71 -43.77 2.71
CA LEU A 657 12.41 -44.37 3.03
C LEU A 657 11.17 -43.59 2.54
N LYS A 658 11.35 -42.43 1.88
CA LYS A 658 10.20 -41.66 1.38
C LYS A 658 9.46 -42.41 0.28
N THR A 659 8.15 -42.60 0.49
CA THR A 659 7.24 -43.27 -0.45
C THR A 659 6.53 -42.31 -1.40
N SER A 660 6.83 -41.02 -1.33
CA SER A 660 6.23 -40.01 -2.21
C SER A 660 7.25 -38.97 -2.63
N TYR A 661 7.23 -38.65 -3.92
CA TYR A 661 8.06 -37.62 -4.52
C TYR A 661 7.17 -36.51 -5.05
N SER A 662 7.58 -35.26 -4.83
CA SER A 662 6.92 -34.11 -5.44
C SER A 662 7.90 -33.02 -5.85
N ALA A 663 7.57 -32.29 -6.92
CA ALA A 663 8.34 -31.16 -7.41
C ALA A 663 7.43 -30.12 -8.09
N ARG A 664 7.92 -28.88 -8.18
CA ARG A 664 7.29 -27.77 -8.92
C ARG A 664 8.40 -26.94 -9.58
N SER A 665 8.07 -26.16 -10.61
CA SER A 665 9.01 -25.20 -11.21
C SER A 665 8.50 -23.77 -11.12
N VAL A 666 9.43 -22.83 -11.28
CA VAL A 666 9.09 -21.44 -11.63
C VAL A 666 8.49 -21.36 -13.04
N LYS A 667 8.00 -20.18 -13.40
CA LYS A 667 7.68 -19.82 -14.80
C LYS A 667 8.96 -19.80 -15.63
N LEU A 668 8.95 -20.52 -16.74
CA LEU A 668 10.07 -20.60 -17.66
C LEU A 668 9.74 -19.77 -18.90
N TRP A 669 10.49 -18.69 -19.10
CA TRP A 669 10.39 -17.74 -20.22
C TRP A 669 11.81 -17.41 -20.74
N PRO A 670 12.00 -17.08 -22.02
CA PRO A 670 11.00 -17.02 -23.09
C PRO A 670 10.61 -18.40 -23.60
N PHE A 671 9.30 -18.64 -23.72
CA PHE A 671 8.75 -19.90 -24.20
C PHE A 671 8.18 -19.70 -25.62
N GLY A 672 8.55 -20.57 -26.56
CA GLY A 672 8.09 -20.51 -27.96
C GLY A 672 9.19 -20.86 -28.97
N THR A 673 8.81 -20.92 -30.24
CA THR A 673 9.68 -21.35 -31.34
C THR A 673 10.90 -20.44 -31.49
N GLY A 674 12.08 -21.04 -31.62
CA GLY A 674 13.35 -20.31 -31.77
C GLY A 674 13.96 -19.81 -30.46
N GLN A 675 13.30 -20.02 -29.32
CA GLN A 675 13.87 -19.82 -27.99
C GLN A 675 14.54 -21.11 -27.49
N PRO A 676 15.54 -21.01 -26.58
CA PRO A 676 16.05 -22.19 -25.88
C PRO A 676 14.91 -22.94 -25.19
N SER A 677 14.86 -24.25 -25.36
CA SER A 677 13.83 -25.08 -24.72
C SER A 677 13.92 -24.95 -23.19
N PRO A 678 12.84 -24.59 -22.50
CA PRO A 678 12.80 -24.57 -21.05
C PRO A 678 13.22 -25.91 -20.43
N THR A 679 14.07 -25.87 -19.42
CA THR A 679 14.50 -27.06 -18.68
C THR A 679 14.17 -26.97 -17.19
N ILE A 680 13.79 -28.09 -16.59
CA ILE A 680 13.58 -28.26 -15.15
C ILE A 680 14.49 -29.38 -14.68
N THR A 681 15.39 -29.12 -13.74
CA THR A 681 16.26 -30.15 -13.16
C THR A 681 15.69 -30.64 -11.84
N LEU A 682 15.44 -31.94 -11.74
CA LEU A 682 15.03 -32.68 -10.56
C LEU A 682 16.25 -33.44 -10.04
N TYR A 683 16.61 -33.27 -8.77
CA TYR A 683 17.79 -33.92 -8.20
C TYR A 683 17.39 -35.21 -7.47
N ALA A 684 17.98 -36.33 -7.91
CA ALA A 684 17.72 -37.67 -7.36
C ALA A 684 16.21 -37.99 -7.17
N PRO A 685 15.37 -37.90 -8.22
CA PRO A 685 14.04 -38.48 -8.13
C PRO A 685 14.14 -39.98 -7.87
N GLN A 686 13.20 -40.54 -7.12
CA GLN A 686 13.10 -41.98 -6.93
C GLN A 686 12.45 -42.66 -8.16
N ASP A 687 12.52 -43.99 -8.23
CA ASP A 687 11.72 -44.73 -9.20
C ASP A 687 10.23 -44.48 -8.88
N ALA A 688 9.39 -44.34 -9.90
CA ALA A 688 7.95 -44.23 -9.69
C ALA A 688 7.35 -45.63 -9.47
N ALA A 689 6.59 -45.80 -8.40
CA ALA A 689 5.80 -47.00 -8.11
C ALA A 689 4.44 -46.96 -8.82
N GLY A 690 4.01 -45.78 -9.27
CA GLY A 690 2.75 -45.55 -9.96
C GLY A 690 2.86 -44.48 -11.05
N THR A 691 1.74 -44.04 -11.57
CA THR A 691 1.70 -42.99 -12.60
C THR A 691 2.32 -41.69 -12.09
N VAL A 692 3.22 -41.11 -12.88
CA VAL A 692 3.76 -39.77 -12.65
C VAL A 692 2.84 -38.75 -13.29
N SER A 693 2.21 -37.92 -12.46
CA SER A 693 1.33 -36.86 -12.93
C SER A 693 2.05 -35.53 -12.88
N MET A 694 2.17 -34.88 -14.04
CA MET A 694 2.79 -33.56 -14.19
C MET A 694 1.76 -32.57 -14.73
N THR A 695 1.41 -31.58 -13.93
CA THR A 695 0.51 -30.49 -14.31
C THR A 695 1.33 -29.26 -14.65
N PHE A 696 1.08 -28.68 -15.82
CA PHE A 696 1.76 -27.50 -16.32
C PHE A 696 0.77 -26.39 -16.63
N THR A 697 1.13 -25.15 -16.33
CA THR A 697 0.40 -23.96 -16.77
C THR A 697 1.28 -23.16 -17.71
N ALA A 698 0.74 -22.79 -18.86
CA ALA A 698 1.42 -21.98 -19.86
C ALA A 698 0.56 -20.78 -20.28
N VAL A 699 1.22 -19.65 -20.55
CA VAL A 699 0.63 -18.49 -21.21
C VAL A 699 1.38 -18.34 -22.52
N GLY A 700 0.70 -18.47 -23.66
CA GLY A 700 1.33 -18.41 -24.97
C GLY A 700 0.36 -18.60 -26.12
N ASP A 701 0.92 -18.74 -27.32
CA ASP A 701 0.23 -19.08 -28.57
C ASP A 701 -0.04 -20.60 -28.59
N LEU A 702 -1.13 -21.01 -27.94
CA LEU A 702 -1.48 -22.42 -27.65
C LEU A 702 -2.95 -22.73 -27.97
N ASN A 703 -3.55 -22.00 -28.90
CA ASN A 703 -4.97 -22.05 -29.20
C ASN A 703 -5.34 -23.04 -30.34
N THR A 704 -4.37 -23.48 -31.14
CA THR A 704 -4.61 -24.40 -32.27
C THR A 704 -4.10 -25.82 -32.00
N GLY A 705 -4.66 -26.81 -32.69
CA GLY A 705 -4.14 -28.20 -32.66
C GLY A 705 -2.75 -28.36 -33.32
N SER A 706 -2.18 -27.30 -33.90
CA SER A 706 -0.79 -27.26 -34.37
C SER A 706 0.19 -26.69 -33.35
N GLU A 707 -0.30 -26.08 -32.27
CA GLU A 707 0.49 -25.53 -31.16
C GLU A 707 0.47 -26.51 -29.99
N TYR A 708 1.62 -27.06 -29.64
CA TYR A 708 1.73 -28.04 -28.56
C TYR A 708 3.13 -27.97 -27.93
N VAL A 709 3.31 -28.65 -26.81
CA VAL A 709 4.60 -28.78 -26.13
C VAL A 709 4.93 -30.24 -25.93
N ASP A 710 6.03 -30.70 -26.51
CA ASP A 710 6.59 -32.02 -26.22
C ASP A 710 7.41 -31.96 -24.94
N VAL A 711 7.19 -32.92 -24.04
CA VAL A 711 7.88 -33.05 -22.77
C VAL A 711 8.90 -34.17 -22.87
N PHE A 712 10.16 -33.86 -22.63
CA PHE A 712 11.25 -34.82 -22.61
C PHE A 712 11.77 -34.99 -21.19
N VAL A 713 12.11 -36.21 -20.81
CA VAL A 713 12.80 -36.57 -19.56
C VAL A 713 14.19 -37.10 -19.96
N ASN A 714 15.27 -36.39 -19.61
CA ASN A 714 16.66 -36.75 -19.95
C ASN A 714 16.85 -37.15 -21.45
N ALA A 715 16.15 -36.45 -22.34
CA ALA A 715 16.08 -36.66 -23.80
C ALA A 715 15.10 -37.74 -24.33
N THR A 716 14.37 -38.45 -23.47
CA THR A 716 13.27 -39.34 -23.89
C THR A 716 11.95 -38.56 -23.94
N ASN A 717 11.26 -38.52 -25.08
CA ASN A 717 9.93 -37.92 -25.16
C ASN A 717 8.94 -38.78 -24.36
N VAL A 718 8.29 -38.19 -23.36
CA VAL A 718 7.33 -38.88 -22.47
C VAL A 718 5.88 -38.46 -22.72
N GLY A 719 5.65 -37.53 -23.62
CA GLY A 719 4.33 -37.12 -24.05
C GLY A 719 4.24 -35.65 -24.39
N ARG A 720 2.99 -35.19 -24.55
CA ARG A 720 2.69 -33.88 -25.13
C ARG A 720 1.57 -33.19 -24.40
N LEU A 721 1.66 -31.86 -24.34
CA LEU A 721 0.72 -30.96 -23.70
C LEU A 721 0.04 -30.06 -24.74
N TYR A 722 -1.15 -29.57 -24.40
CA TYR A 722 -1.91 -28.52 -25.12
C TYR A 722 -2.40 -28.89 -26.53
N GLU A 723 -2.54 -30.17 -26.90
CA GLU A 723 -2.99 -30.58 -28.25
C GLU A 723 -4.42 -30.14 -28.63
N LEU A 724 -5.22 -29.70 -27.66
CA LEU A 724 -6.51 -29.02 -27.81
C LEU A 724 -6.74 -28.22 -26.51
N ASN A 725 -7.22 -26.96 -26.61
CA ASN A 725 -7.80 -26.13 -25.52
C ASN A 725 -6.98 -24.91 -25.03
N GLY A 726 -6.66 -23.95 -25.90
CA GLY A 726 -6.15 -22.64 -25.46
C GLY A 726 -6.89 -21.44 -26.05
N LEU A 727 -6.82 -20.32 -25.34
CA LEU A 727 -6.97 -18.96 -25.86
C LEU A 727 -5.59 -18.30 -25.74
N ASP A 728 -5.16 -17.55 -26.76
CA ASP A 728 -3.86 -16.89 -26.70
C ASP A 728 -3.79 -15.96 -25.50
N CYS A 729 -2.61 -15.91 -24.88
CA CYS A 729 -2.30 -14.93 -23.85
C CYS A 729 -3.15 -15.05 -22.58
N VAL A 730 -3.77 -16.21 -22.36
CA VAL A 730 -4.47 -16.58 -21.13
C VAL A 730 -3.80 -17.82 -20.53
N PRO A 731 -3.68 -17.96 -19.20
CA PRO A 731 -3.14 -19.17 -18.59
C PRO A 731 -3.96 -20.42 -18.94
N VAL A 732 -3.30 -21.40 -19.54
CA VAL A 732 -3.87 -22.72 -19.88
C VAL A 732 -3.15 -23.79 -19.08
N THR A 733 -3.90 -24.64 -18.40
CA THR A 733 -3.36 -25.76 -17.62
C THR A 733 -3.56 -27.09 -18.37
N ALA A 734 -2.50 -27.90 -18.45
CA ALA A 734 -2.55 -29.26 -19.01
C ALA A 734 -1.83 -30.24 -18.08
N THR A 735 -2.34 -31.47 -18.00
CA THR A 735 -1.71 -32.54 -17.20
C THR A 735 -1.24 -33.65 -18.10
N LEU A 736 0.04 -34.00 -17.97
CA LEU A 736 0.66 -35.16 -18.60
C LEU A 736 0.83 -36.27 -17.57
N ASN A 737 0.23 -37.43 -17.86
CA ASN A 737 0.37 -38.64 -17.05
C ASN A 737 1.35 -39.59 -17.74
N VAL A 738 2.48 -39.85 -17.09
CA VAL A 738 3.54 -40.74 -17.57
C VAL A 738 3.48 -42.04 -16.78
N ALA A 739 3.44 -43.18 -17.48
CA ALA A 739 3.46 -44.49 -16.82
C ALA A 739 4.79 -44.69 -16.07
N ALA A 740 4.75 -45.34 -14.91
CA ALA A 740 5.93 -45.64 -14.08
C ALA A 740 7.11 -46.20 -14.89
N ALA A 741 6.84 -47.21 -15.73
CA ALA A 741 7.86 -47.83 -16.57
C ALA A 741 8.51 -46.84 -17.56
N THR A 742 7.72 -45.92 -18.12
CA THR A 742 8.22 -44.89 -19.04
C THR A 742 9.05 -43.85 -18.30
N TRP A 743 8.62 -43.42 -17.12
CA TRP A 743 9.38 -42.50 -16.26
C TRP A 743 10.70 -43.12 -15.82
N ASN A 744 10.66 -44.36 -15.29
CA ASN A 744 11.84 -45.06 -14.76
C ASN A 744 12.86 -45.37 -15.86
N ALA A 745 12.40 -45.70 -17.07
CA ALA A 745 13.29 -45.87 -18.21
C ALA A 745 13.90 -44.54 -18.69
N ALA A 746 13.12 -43.46 -18.65
CA ALA A 746 13.55 -42.16 -19.16
C ALA A 746 14.46 -41.39 -18.19
N ARG A 747 14.26 -41.52 -16.88
CA ARG A 747 15.02 -40.81 -15.86
C ARG A 747 16.49 -41.23 -15.82
N GLY A 748 16.79 -42.51 -15.99
CA GLY A 748 18.13 -43.05 -15.76
C GLY A 748 18.65 -42.83 -14.33
N GLY A 749 19.98 -42.88 -14.14
CA GLY A 749 20.63 -42.56 -12.86
C GLY A 749 21.11 -41.11 -12.78
N GLY A 750 20.89 -40.45 -11.65
CA GLY A 750 21.31 -39.06 -11.40
C GLY A 750 20.20 -38.01 -11.60
N PRO A 751 20.56 -36.73 -11.78
CA PRO A 751 19.58 -35.65 -11.99
C PRO A 751 18.73 -35.88 -13.25
N VAL A 752 17.44 -35.59 -13.14
CA VAL A 752 16.49 -35.65 -14.25
C VAL A 752 16.23 -34.26 -14.79
N THR A 753 16.42 -34.06 -16.08
CA THR A 753 16.08 -32.83 -16.77
C THR A 753 14.79 -33.02 -17.55
N LEU A 754 13.75 -32.28 -17.18
CA LEU A 754 12.56 -32.12 -18.01
C LEU A 754 12.85 -31.03 -19.05
N THR A 755 12.80 -31.36 -20.33
CA THR A 755 12.95 -30.38 -21.41
C THR A 755 11.61 -30.19 -22.11
N LEU A 756 11.15 -28.94 -22.18
CA LEU A 756 9.87 -28.58 -22.78
C LEU A 756 10.13 -28.00 -24.17
N VAL A 757 9.64 -28.67 -25.20
CA VAL A 757 9.92 -28.30 -26.60
C VAL A 757 8.63 -27.83 -27.26
N PRO A 758 8.45 -26.51 -27.49
CA PRO A 758 7.29 -26.00 -28.20
C PRO A 758 7.30 -26.43 -29.67
N SER A 759 6.12 -26.68 -30.23
CA SER A 759 5.96 -26.93 -31.66
C SER A 759 6.28 -25.66 -32.47
N PRO A 760 6.61 -25.78 -33.78
CA PRO A 760 6.93 -24.62 -34.63
C PRO A 760 5.83 -23.55 -34.74
N GLY A 761 4.59 -23.88 -34.35
CA GLY A 761 3.46 -22.94 -34.36
C GLY A 761 3.42 -22.00 -33.17
N VAL A 762 4.06 -22.35 -32.04
CA VAL A 762 4.02 -21.53 -30.82
C VAL A 762 4.90 -20.29 -31.02
N ASN A 763 4.30 -19.13 -31.21
CA ASN A 763 5.01 -17.85 -31.31
C ASN A 763 5.53 -17.41 -29.92
N PRO A 764 6.83 -17.08 -29.77
CA PRO A 764 7.36 -16.55 -28.50
C PRO A 764 6.95 -15.09 -28.22
N THR A 765 6.41 -14.38 -29.21
CA THR A 765 5.90 -13.00 -29.11
C THR A 765 4.56 -12.85 -29.85
N PRO A 766 3.50 -13.53 -29.40
CA PRO A 766 2.20 -13.45 -30.04
C PRO A 766 1.57 -12.06 -29.80
N PRO A 767 0.93 -11.46 -30.82
CA PRO A 767 0.26 -10.18 -30.68
C PRO A 767 -0.84 -10.23 -29.62
N GLY A 768 -0.81 -9.32 -28.63
CA GLY A 768 -1.84 -9.21 -27.60
C GLY A 768 -1.48 -9.82 -26.24
N CYS A 769 -0.31 -10.46 -26.10
CA CYS A 769 0.20 -10.87 -24.79
C CYS A 769 0.77 -9.66 -24.05
N VAL A 770 0.04 -9.20 -23.03
CA VAL A 770 0.50 -8.15 -22.10
C VAL A 770 1.60 -8.66 -21.15
N ASP A 771 1.62 -9.97 -20.91
CA ASP A 771 2.64 -10.67 -20.12
C ASP A 771 3.62 -11.46 -21.01
N ALA A 772 4.77 -11.79 -20.46
CA ALA A 772 5.79 -12.61 -21.10
C ALA A 772 5.29 -14.06 -21.29
N VAL A 773 5.41 -14.65 -22.50
CA VAL A 773 5.00 -16.04 -22.82
C VAL A 773 5.81 -17.08 -22.04
N TYR A 774 5.19 -17.81 -21.11
CA TYR A 774 5.88 -18.74 -20.21
C TYR A 774 5.22 -20.12 -20.14
N ILE A 775 5.95 -21.11 -19.62
CA ILE A 775 5.43 -22.40 -19.16
C ILE A 775 5.98 -22.73 -17.77
N GLN A 776 5.17 -23.30 -16.87
CA GLN A 776 5.59 -23.70 -15.52
C GLN A 776 5.05 -25.10 -15.20
N LEU A 777 5.81 -25.88 -14.44
CA LEU A 777 5.35 -27.12 -13.81
C LEU A 777 4.68 -26.76 -12.47
N ASP A 778 3.35 -26.75 -12.47
CA ASP A 778 2.56 -26.47 -11.27
C ASP A 778 2.69 -27.56 -10.22
N SER A 779 2.74 -28.82 -10.66
CA SER A 779 2.94 -29.96 -9.77
C SER A 779 3.43 -31.17 -10.55
N LEU A 780 4.46 -31.81 -10.03
CA LEU A 780 4.83 -33.18 -10.33
C LEU A 780 4.70 -33.95 -9.04
N ALA A 781 3.92 -35.02 -9.04
CA ALA A 781 3.76 -35.87 -7.87
C ALA A 781 3.56 -37.34 -8.27
N TYR A 782 4.17 -38.23 -7.52
CA TYR A 782 3.98 -39.67 -7.67
C TYR A 782 4.31 -40.45 -6.39
N ALA A 783 3.73 -41.64 -6.29
CA ALA A 783 4.17 -42.64 -5.32
C ALA A 783 5.55 -43.14 -5.76
N ALA A 784 6.55 -42.91 -4.93
CA ALA A 784 7.92 -43.31 -5.19
C ALA A 784 8.18 -44.73 -4.67
N VAL A 785 9.02 -45.46 -5.39
CA VAL A 785 9.73 -46.64 -4.89
C VAL A 785 10.87 -46.10 -4.04
N PRO A 786 10.87 -46.35 -2.72
CA PRO A 786 11.97 -45.99 -1.85
C PRO A 786 13.31 -46.49 -2.40
N TYR A 787 14.41 -45.78 -2.14
CA TYR A 787 15.74 -46.30 -2.49
C TYR A 787 16.08 -47.55 -1.67
N SER A 788 15.47 -47.64 -0.49
CA SER A 788 15.64 -48.72 0.47
C SER A 788 14.29 -49.09 1.08
N GLN A 789 14.11 -50.37 1.40
CA GLN A 789 12.89 -50.84 2.07
C GLN A 789 13.03 -50.69 3.59
N ASP A 790 11.90 -50.65 4.30
CA ASP A 790 11.83 -50.77 5.76
C ASP A 790 10.68 -51.75 6.02
N LEU A 791 10.94 -53.03 5.73
CA LEU A 791 9.94 -54.10 5.77
C LEU A 791 9.42 -54.35 7.18
N ASN A 792 10.26 -54.09 8.19
CA ASN A 792 9.91 -54.24 9.61
C ASN A 792 9.31 -52.95 10.21
N ASN A 793 9.30 -51.85 9.45
CA ASN A 793 8.75 -50.54 9.79
C ASN A 793 9.39 -49.94 11.07
N ASN A 794 10.69 -50.18 11.28
CA ASN A 794 11.47 -49.71 12.42
C ASN A 794 12.05 -48.28 12.21
N GLY A 795 11.93 -47.72 11.00
CA GLY A 795 12.45 -46.42 10.63
C GLY A 795 13.92 -46.41 10.17
N ILE A 796 14.50 -47.58 9.94
CA ILE A 796 15.87 -47.81 9.43
C ILE A 796 15.73 -48.60 8.11
N PRO A 797 16.46 -48.22 7.04
CA PRO A 797 16.52 -49.03 5.82
C PRO A 797 16.93 -50.48 6.07
N ASP A 798 16.30 -51.48 5.46
CA ASP A 798 16.58 -52.92 5.65
C ASP A 798 18.02 -53.30 5.24
N GLU A 799 18.64 -52.58 4.31
CA GLU A 799 20.06 -52.75 3.96
C GLU A 799 21.02 -52.18 5.01
N CYS A 800 20.46 -51.46 5.97
CA CYS A 800 21.10 -50.76 7.07
C CYS A 800 20.65 -51.21 8.44
N ASP A 801 19.60 -52.01 8.47
CA ASP A 801 19.55 -53.21 9.27
C ASP A 801 20.73 -54.09 8.84
N VAL A 802 21.95 -53.64 9.17
CA VAL A 802 23.09 -54.54 9.20
C VAL A 802 22.60 -55.67 10.10
N PRO A 803 22.61 -56.94 9.66
CA PRO A 803 22.49 -58.03 10.60
C PRO A 803 23.82 -58.10 11.35
N ALA A 804 24.09 -57.10 12.18
CA ALA A 804 24.94 -57.31 13.32
C ALA A 804 24.06 -57.98 14.37
N GLY A 805 23.90 -59.31 14.28
CA GLY A 805 23.83 -60.05 15.54
C GLY A 805 22.81 -61.16 15.71
N CYS A 806 22.39 -61.86 14.65
CA CYS A 806 21.85 -63.21 14.83
C CYS A 806 22.60 -64.23 13.97
N PRO A 807 23.85 -64.60 14.32
CA PRO A 807 24.38 -65.88 13.86
C PRO A 807 23.31 -66.95 14.16
N GLY A 808 22.90 -67.68 13.12
CA GLY A 808 21.82 -68.66 13.17
C GLY A 808 20.42 -68.19 12.77
N ASP A 809 20.22 -66.95 12.31
CA ASP A 809 18.95 -66.53 11.66
C ASP A 809 19.08 -66.78 10.16
N VAL A 810 18.76 -68.01 9.75
CA VAL A 810 19.00 -68.51 8.40
C VAL A 810 17.85 -68.15 7.47
N ASN A 811 16.68 -67.77 8.00
CA ASN A 811 15.54 -67.33 7.22
C ASN A 811 15.42 -65.79 7.10
N CYS A 812 16.23 -65.02 7.83
CA CYS A 812 16.24 -63.55 7.88
C CYS A 812 14.93 -62.92 8.32
N ASP A 813 14.20 -63.60 9.19
CA ASP A 813 12.98 -63.06 9.79
C ASP A 813 13.23 -62.21 11.05
N GLY A 814 14.49 -62.13 11.49
CA GLY A 814 14.94 -61.33 12.63
C GLY A 814 14.88 -62.09 13.96
N GLN A 815 14.69 -63.41 13.96
CA GLN A 815 14.69 -64.27 15.15
C GLN A 815 15.52 -65.55 14.90
N VAL A 816 16.25 -66.03 15.92
CA VAL A 816 16.87 -67.38 15.87
C VAL A 816 15.95 -68.36 16.60
N THR A 817 15.16 -69.11 15.86
CA THR A 817 14.15 -70.05 16.38
C THR A 817 14.36 -71.46 15.85
N PHE A 818 13.46 -72.38 16.17
CA PHE A 818 13.51 -73.74 15.61
C PHE A 818 13.28 -73.76 14.09
N ASP A 819 12.66 -72.72 13.54
CA ASP A 819 12.35 -72.63 12.12
C ASP A 819 13.64 -72.43 11.28
N ASP A 820 14.73 -71.99 11.90
CA ASP A 820 16.05 -71.85 11.28
C ASP A 820 16.81 -73.16 11.14
N ILE A 821 16.46 -74.21 11.90
CA ILE A 821 17.20 -75.47 11.92
C ILE A 821 17.18 -76.13 10.55
N ASP A 822 16.01 -76.18 9.91
CA ASP A 822 15.85 -76.89 8.63
C ASP A 822 16.71 -76.21 7.55
N LEU A 823 16.72 -74.89 7.54
CA LEU A 823 17.54 -74.09 6.62
C LEU A 823 19.03 -74.16 6.98
N PHE A 824 19.40 -74.16 8.25
CA PHE A 824 20.78 -74.36 8.69
C PHE A 824 21.31 -75.73 8.23
N VAL A 825 20.53 -76.79 8.44
CA VAL A 825 20.89 -78.16 8.02
C VAL A 825 20.98 -78.25 6.51
N GLU A 826 20.08 -77.59 5.79
CA GLU A 826 20.14 -77.52 4.34
C GLU A 826 21.40 -76.77 3.88
N ALA A 827 21.81 -75.69 4.57
CA ALA A 827 22.98 -74.88 4.23
C ALA A 827 24.29 -75.68 4.31
N LEU A 828 24.42 -76.59 5.28
CA LEU A 828 25.56 -77.53 5.38
C LEU A 828 25.74 -78.40 4.12
N GLY A 829 24.68 -78.58 3.33
CA GLY A 829 24.69 -79.34 2.09
C GLY A 829 25.40 -78.65 0.93
N TYR A 830 25.69 -77.35 1.02
CA TYR A 830 26.15 -76.53 -0.10
C TYR A 830 27.55 -75.96 0.13
N ALA A 831 28.57 -76.80 -0.10
CA ALA A 831 29.97 -76.40 0.03
C ALA A 831 30.32 -75.18 -0.85
N GLY A 832 30.69 -74.06 -0.22
CA GLY A 832 31.04 -72.82 -0.90
C GLY A 832 29.86 -72.08 -1.55
N GLY A 833 28.62 -72.35 -1.13
CA GLY A 833 27.41 -71.64 -1.58
C GLY A 833 26.90 -72.02 -2.98
N VAL A 834 27.48 -73.02 -3.63
CA VAL A 834 27.08 -73.42 -5.00
C VAL A 834 25.81 -74.25 -4.96
N GLY A 835 24.66 -73.61 -5.26
CA GLY A 835 23.37 -74.29 -5.43
C GLY A 835 22.31 -74.00 -4.36
N TRP A 836 22.53 -73.03 -3.48
CA TRP A 836 21.58 -72.63 -2.44
C TRP A 836 20.22 -72.22 -3.05
N PRO A 837 19.11 -72.92 -2.72
CA PRO A 837 17.82 -72.71 -3.38
C PRO A 837 17.01 -71.55 -2.79
N TYR A 838 17.50 -70.89 -1.73
CA TYR A 838 16.87 -69.75 -1.05
C TYR A 838 17.68 -68.47 -1.29
N PRO A 839 17.58 -67.85 -2.48
CA PRO A 839 18.41 -66.70 -2.87
C PRO A 839 18.19 -65.46 -1.99
N ASP A 840 17.05 -65.39 -1.28
CA ASP A 840 16.68 -64.30 -0.38
C ASP A 840 17.25 -64.51 1.05
N CYS A 841 17.83 -65.68 1.34
CA CYS A 841 18.45 -66.01 2.62
C CYS A 841 19.99 -65.99 2.49
N PRO A 842 20.71 -65.08 3.16
CA PRO A 842 22.15 -65.09 3.23
C PRO A 842 22.60 -66.29 4.07
N TRP A 843 23.05 -67.36 3.41
CA TRP A 843 23.58 -68.55 4.09
C TRP A 843 24.78 -68.27 5.00
N LEU A 844 25.47 -67.13 4.79
CA LEU A 844 26.53 -66.64 5.68
C LEU A 844 26.05 -66.42 7.13
N ASN A 845 24.73 -66.22 7.34
CA ASN A 845 24.18 -66.13 8.69
C ASN A 845 24.30 -67.45 9.47
N ALA A 846 24.52 -68.58 8.81
CA ALA A 846 24.74 -69.87 9.47
C ALA A 846 26.18 -70.07 10.00
N ASP A 847 27.13 -69.18 9.69
CA ASP A 847 28.49 -69.23 10.25
C ASP A 847 28.47 -68.70 11.69
N CYS A 848 28.14 -69.61 12.61
CA CYS A 848 27.93 -69.26 14.01
C CYS A 848 29.24 -69.16 14.79
N ASN A 849 30.35 -69.62 14.22
CA ASN A 849 31.68 -69.57 14.83
C ASN A 849 32.57 -68.42 14.29
N GLY A 850 32.20 -67.84 13.14
CA GLY A 850 32.80 -66.64 12.55
C GLY A 850 34.06 -66.90 11.71
N ASP A 851 34.28 -68.13 11.22
CA ASP A 851 35.45 -68.50 10.41
C ASP A 851 35.23 -68.36 8.89
N ASN A 852 34.05 -67.90 8.48
CA ASN A 852 33.53 -67.75 7.12
C ASN A 852 33.26 -69.06 6.38
N ASP A 853 33.11 -70.19 7.08
CA ASP A 853 32.76 -71.48 6.49
C ASP A 853 31.61 -72.15 7.28
N VAL A 854 30.47 -72.40 6.63
CA VAL A 854 29.34 -73.10 7.27
C VAL A 854 29.58 -74.60 7.25
N THR A 855 29.96 -75.15 8.39
CA THR A 855 30.33 -76.54 8.59
C THR A 855 29.67 -77.14 9.83
N PHE A 856 29.95 -78.42 10.10
CA PHE A 856 29.45 -79.07 11.31
C PHE A 856 29.92 -78.39 12.61
N ASP A 857 31.00 -77.59 12.55
CA ASP A 857 31.52 -76.87 13.70
C ASP A 857 30.60 -75.69 14.13
N ASP A 858 29.63 -75.30 13.29
CA ASP A 858 28.63 -74.27 13.58
C ASP A 858 27.40 -74.78 14.33
N ILE A 859 27.17 -76.11 14.36
CA ILE A 859 25.97 -76.71 14.97
C ILE A 859 25.87 -76.39 16.47
N ASP A 860 26.96 -76.56 17.21
CA ASP A 860 26.95 -76.37 18.66
C ASP A 860 26.71 -74.89 19.03
N PRO A 861 27.39 -73.91 18.40
CA PRO A 861 27.05 -72.49 18.53
C PRO A 861 25.61 -72.16 18.12
N PHE A 862 25.12 -72.72 17.02
CA PHE A 862 23.76 -72.49 16.51
C PHE A 862 22.68 -72.98 17.49
N VAL A 863 22.82 -74.19 18.02
CA VAL A 863 21.89 -74.76 19.01
C VAL A 863 21.90 -73.94 20.31
N ALA A 864 23.05 -73.38 20.70
CA ALA A 864 23.14 -72.49 21.86
C ALA A 864 22.36 -71.18 21.66
N LEU A 865 22.27 -70.68 20.42
CA LEU A 865 21.53 -69.47 20.05
C LEU A 865 20.02 -69.71 20.07
N ILE A 866 19.55 -70.86 19.56
CA ILE A 866 18.13 -71.25 19.69
C ILE A 866 17.74 -71.38 21.17
N GLY A 867 18.58 -72.01 21.99
CA GLY A 867 18.30 -72.22 23.41
C GLY A 867 18.27 -70.94 24.25
N THR A 868 18.81 -69.83 23.75
CA THR A 868 18.78 -68.52 24.44
C THR A 868 17.60 -67.66 24.00
N ASN A 869 17.07 -67.86 22.79
CA ASN A 869 15.94 -67.10 22.24
C ASN A 869 14.57 -67.82 22.41
N CYS A 870 14.56 -69.13 22.64
CA CYS A 870 13.36 -69.92 22.93
C CYS A 870 13.51 -70.65 24.29
N PRO A 871 13.26 -69.98 25.44
CA PRO A 871 13.41 -70.57 26.78
C PRO A 871 12.41 -71.69 27.10
#